data_AF-A0A6G1G929-F1
#
_entry.id   AF-A0A6G1G929-F1
#
_cell.length_a   1.000
_cell.length_b   1.000
_cell.length_c   1.000
_cell.angle_alpha   90.00
_cell.angle_beta   90.00
_cell.angle_gamma   90.00
#
_symmetry.space_group_name_H-M   'P 1'
#
loop_
_entity.id
_entity.type
_entity.pdbx_description
1 polymer ?
#
loop_
_entity_poly.entity_id
_entity_poly.type
_entity_poly.pdbx_seq_one_letter_code
_entity_poly.pdbx_strand_id
1 'polypeptide(L)'
;MASNILAVPFRRTHSVSLSDAIKEYISSKYDQHPDMFKQDLETIDYLRTAAVQAIDPHITGIKKLQSYAAQLIWLGGKFPIDIGVDFSWYPALGYNLQRPVSQNNVRFELANVLFNLAAMYSQLAVSLNRTTSDGLKTACNYFCLSAGVLSYLRTDIIPDMRASPPDDMDTSTLECVEQLMLAQAQECFWQKAVKDGLKDASIAKLAAKVSDLYSDAVECGVKSDTISSEWIHHMNAKHHHFAAAAQYRAACDCLEKRKYGEEVARLIDAVSCVNEALKEARYVNKTVLGDLNGIKNRVQEDLKRAEKDNNMIYLLPVPPKSELKTLDRATMVSSKVPKEIFEATSMLGENSDLGHPLFSKLVPYSVHVAASIYADRRDRLVNHDIVDQLEDMTNAIHRELSSLNLPGSLQALEKPLGLPSTLLSHAEEIRQQDGVVRLRRSIAETEKLRHGDRAVFQEGVDLLRGEIEEDERARQKHGTVRWTRPTSELAVPKLYGQIQEIDGYFSAANSSDTLITSKLKENERLLNLLSGTDYDLEKFVPSSRRVVMTPAVERESSNLRACLNDLTRLESRRRRKIEGLRSKAKQDDINTDLLRETARLEREYPMQKIEAVQFEGLFEKRLRLYDSDKAAVETEREEQDGLLKNLHATNQAFVNARRGENSTKTREDALQSLENAFYKYKEIISNLHAARKFYNDLAKIVTRFRDDCKNFAYQRRMEASEVEGDLANAMSGINLQQAANLQNERLAEAQAPSYRQRPPTENQIPAPQPTRTTLIPTPGVWTPEMPIRFGQNSSTSGNTKDGRWDPAQGVKFS
;
A
#
# COMPACT_ATOMS: atom_id res chain seq x y z
N MET A 1 12.61 45.32 20.31
CA MET A 1 13.84 46.13 20.07
C MET A 1 14.28 45.89 18.64
N ALA A 2 14.83 46.87 17.94
CA ALA A 2 15.08 46.76 16.50
C ALA A 2 16.49 46.17 16.22
N SER A 3 16.56 44.87 15.93
CA SER A 3 17.81 44.14 15.63
C SER A 3 18.55 44.71 14.40
N ASN A 4 19.88 44.62 14.38
CA ASN A 4 20.69 44.89 13.18
C ASN A 4 20.87 43.65 12.28
N ILE A 5 20.09 42.59 12.52
CA ILE A 5 20.10 41.31 11.81
C ILE A 5 18.64 40.85 11.58
N LEU A 6 18.37 40.30 10.39
CA LEU A 6 17.07 39.75 9.99
C LEU A 6 16.93 38.29 10.47
N ALA A 7 15.75 37.89 10.93
CA ALA A 7 15.42 36.51 11.25
C ALA A 7 14.28 36.01 10.36
N VAL A 8 14.22 34.70 10.11
CA VAL A 8 13.15 34.09 9.32
C VAL A 8 11.90 33.93 10.21
N PRO A 9 10.74 34.47 9.82
CA PRO A 9 9.49 34.30 10.56
C PRO A 9 8.95 32.86 10.45
N PHE A 10 8.16 32.43 11.43
CA PHE A 10 7.52 31.12 11.44
C PHE A 10 6.27 31.10 10.53
N ARG A 11 6.14 30.03 9.73
CA ARG A 11 4.88 29.65 9.08
C ARG A 11 3.87 29.18 10.13
N ARG A 12 2.58 29.34 9.82
CA ARG A 12 1.46 28.96 10.72
C ARG A 12 0.57 27.94 10.01
N THR A 13 -0.10 27.08 10.76
CA THR A 13 -1.10 26.13 10.25
C THR A 13 -2.23 25.97 11.26
N HIS A 14 -3.36 25.43 10.80
CA HIS A 14 -4.45 25.02 11.66
C HIS A 14 -4.19 23.63 12.28
N SER A 15 -4.87 23.35 13.39
CA SER A 15 -4.97 21.99 13.92
C SER A 15 -5.73 21.10 12.93
N VAL A 16 -5.15 19.94 12.60
CA VAL A 16 -5.73 18.92 11.72
C VAL A 16 -5.41 17.57 12.36
N SER A 17 -6.40 16.68 12.42
CA SER A 17 -6.20 15.30 12.88
C SER A 17 -5.49 14.50 11.80
N LEU A 18 -4.26 14.10 12.07
CA LEU A 18 -3.49 13.21 11.19
C LEU A 18 -3.82 11.75 11.52
N SER A 19 -4.20 11.45 12.78
CA SER A 19 -4.59 10.10 13.16
C SER A 19 -5.86 9.61 12.47
N ASP A 20 -6.86 10.45 12.20
CA ASP A 20 -8.13 9.99 11.59
C ASP A 20 -7.96 9.54 10.14
N ALA A 21 -7.24 10.29 9.31
CA ALA A 21 -6.94 9.85 7.95
C ALA A 21 -5.99 8.64 7.92
N ILE A 22 -5.05 8.52 8.87
CA ILE A 22 -4.24 7.30 9.00
C ILE A 22 -5.11 6.10 9.41
N LYS A 23 -6.12 6.27 10.29
CA LYS A 23 -7.09 5.20 10.60
C LYS A 23 -7.87 4.78 9.36
N GLU A 24 -8.38 5.73 8.57
CA GLU A 24 -9.14 5.47 7.35
C GLU A 24 -8.29 4.80 6.26
N TYR A 25 -7.04 5.26 6.07
CA TYR A 25 -6.09 4.66 5.15
C TYR A 25 -5.68 3.24 5.59
N ILE A 26 -5.48 3.00 6.90
CA ILE A 26 -5.26 1.66 7.45
C ILE A 26 -6.48 0.78 7.18
N SER A 27 -7.69 1.19 7.57
CA SER A 27 -8.90 0.38 7.42
C SER A 27 -9.31 0.10 5.97
N SER A 28 -8.91 0.95 5.02
CA SER A 28 -9.27 0.80 3.60
C SER A 28 -8.18 0.18 2.71
N LYS A 29 -6.93 0.08 3.19
CA LYS A 29 -5.77 -0.42 2.41
C LYS A 29 -4.98 -1.55 3.08
N TYR A 30 -5.22 -1.86 4.35
CA TYR A 30 -4.49 -2.89 5.11
C TYR A 30 -5.49 -3.86 5.76
N ASP A 31 -5.15 -5.14 5.78
CA ASP A 31 -5.93 -6.19 6.45
C ASP A 31 -5.64 -6.22 7.97
N GLN A 32 -5.66 -5.04 8.60
CA GLN A 32 -5.19 -4.78 9.96
C GLN A 32 -6.07 -3.72 10.63
N HIS A 33 -6.67 -4.02 11.79
CA HIS A 33 -7.57 -3.09 12.45
C HIS A 33 -6.83 -1.87 13.04
N PRO A 34 -7.29 -0.61 12.81
CA PRO A 34 -6.58 0.59 13.27
C PRO A 34 -6.28 0.64 14.78
N ASP A 35 -7.12 0.03 15.62
CA ASP A 35 -6.89 -0.02 17.07
C ASP A 35 -5.57 -0.66 17.49
N MET A 36 -4.99 -1.55 16.66
CA MET A 36 -3.67 -2.13 16.93
C MET A 36 -2.55 -1.08 16.97
N PHE A 37 -2.80 0.10 16.37
CA PHE A 37 -1.88 1.22 16.28
C PHE A 37 -2.34 2.43 17.11
N LYS A 38 -3.32 2.28 18.01
CA LYS A 38 -3.90 3.39 18.77
C LYS A 38 -2.87 4.28 19.48
N GLN A 39 -1.84 3.68 20.08
CA GLN A 39 -0.76 4.43 20.74
C GLN A 39 0.11 5.21 19.74
N ASP A 40 0.39 4.66 18.56
CA ASP A 40 1.15 5.35 17.51
C ASP A 40 0.33 6.50 16.89
N LEU A 41 -0.98 6.29 16.75
CA LEU A 41 -1.98 7.28 16.30
C LEU A 41 -2.11 8.45 17.28
N GLU A 42 -2.20 8.19 18.58
CA GLU A 42 -2.18 9.23 19.63
C GLU A 42 -0.82 9.96 19.67
N THR A 43 0.28 9.25 19.42
CA THR A 43 1.63 9.82 19.40
C THR A 43 1.87 10.76 18.22
N ILE A 44 1.41 10.42 17.00
CA ILE A 44 1.64 11.28 15.82
C ILE A 44 0.87 12.60 15.90
N ASP A 45 -0.37 12.60 16.40
CA ASP A 45 -1.16 13.83 16.62
C ASP A 45 -0.55 14.69 17.74
N TYR A 46 -0.03 14.08 18.81
CA TYR A 46 0.70 14.79 19.85
C TYR A 46 1.98 15.43 19.32
N LEU A 47 2.78 14.70 18.53
CA LEU A 47 4.01 15.22 17.90
C LEU A 47 3.70 16.36 16.93
N ARG A 48 2.68 16.22 16.07
CA ARG A 48 2.20 17.29 15.18
C ARG A 48 1.82 18.53 15.99
N THR A 49 0.99 18.36 17.01
CA THR A 49 0.51 19.47 17.85
C THR A 49 1.68 20.17 18.56
N ALA A 50 2.61 19.40 19.13
CA ALA A 50 3.79 19.93 19.81
C ALA A 50 4.73 20.69 18.87
N ALA A 51 4.91 20.23 17.63
CA ALA A 51 5.73 20.85 16.59
C ALA A 51 5.07 22.12 16.01
N VAL A 52 3.78 22.06 15.68
CA VAL A 52 3.00 23.21 15.17
C VAL A 52 2.92 24.35 16.19
N GLN A 53 2.83 24.03 17.49
CA GLN A 53 2.82 25.03 18.57
C GLN A 53 4.22 25.57 18.92
N ALA A 54 5.31 25.09 18.31
CA ALA A 54 6.67 25.56 18.57
C ALA A 54 7.00 26.88 17.83
N ILE A 55 6.18 27.91 18.05
CA ILE A 55 6.28 29.24 17.41
C ILE A 55 7.08 30.25 18.28
N ASP A 56 7.47 29.85 19.50
CA ASP A 56 8.33 30.65 20.37
C ASP A 56 9.82 30.24 20.22
N PRO A 57 10.77 31.19 20.13
CA PRO A 57 12.19 30.91 19.93
C PRO A 57 12.85 30.34 21.20
N HIS A 58 12.71 29.02 21.39
CA HIS A 58 13.24 28.29 22.55
C HIS A 58 13.84 26.93 22.17
N ILE A 59 14.87 26.49 22.90
CA ILE A 59 15.63 25.26 22.59
C ILE A 59 14.81 23.97 22.61
N THR A 60 13.68 23.94 23.33
CA THR A 60 12.75 22.79 23.30
C THR A 60 11.93 22.72 22.01
N GLY A 61 11.76 23.82 21.28
CA GLY A 61 11.13 23.86 19.97
C GLY A 61 11.94 23.09 18.92
N ILE A 62 13.27 23.17 18.98
CA ILE A 62 14.19 22.39 18.11
C ILE A 62 13.87 20.90 18.21
N LYS A 63 13.87 20.32 19.43
CA LYS A 63 13.58 18.88 19.62
C LYS A 63 12.19 18.50 19.11
N LYS A 64 11.15 19.28 19.44
CA LYS A 64 9.77 19.03 18.98
C LYS A 64 9.66 18.96 17.45
N LEU A 65 10.29 19.91 16.75
CA LEU A 65 10.31 19.97 15.28
C LEU A 65 11.14 18.81 14.69
N GLN A 66 12.29 18.48 15.28
CA GLN A 66 13.13 17.34 14.85
C GLN A 66 12.41 15.99 15.02
N SER A 67 11.80 15.71 16.18
CA SER A 67 11.07 14.45 16.42
C SER A 67 9.91 14.28 15.44
N TYR A 68 9.12 15.33 15.18
CA TYR A 68 8.02 15.24 14.22
C TYR A 68 8.52 15.10 12.77
N ALA A 69 9.55 15.85 12.37
CA ALA A 69 10.16 15.71 11.04
C ALA A 69 10.72 14.29 10.79
N ALA A 70 11.39 13.70 11.78
CA ALA A 70 11.91 12.32 11.68
C ALA A 70 10.78 11.29 11.48
N GLN A 71 9.66 11.44 12.20
CA GLN A 71 8.49 10.57 12.02
C GLN A 71 7.81 10.78 10.66
N LEU A 72 7.75 12.01 10.13
CA LEU A 72 7.23 12.27 8.78
C LEU A 72 8.11 11.64 7.68
N ILE A 73 9.44 11.67 7.84
CA ILE A 73 10.39 10.98 6.94
C ILE A 73 10.15 9.46 6.99
N TRP A 74 9.98 8.89 8.18
CA TRP A 74 9.68 7.47 8.38
C TRP A 74 8.31 7.05 7.82
N LEU A 75 7.27 7.85 8.04
CA LEU A 75 5.93 7.64 7.47
C LEU A 75 5.95 7.61 5.94
N GLY A 76 6.79 8.43 5.30
CA GLY A 76 6.99 8.43 3.85
C GLY A 76 7.61 7.13 3.28
N GLY A 77 8.10 6.22 4.12
CA GLY A 77 8.46 4.86 3.71
C GLY A 77 7.29 3.87 3.72
N LYS A 78 6.23 4.14 4.49
CA LYS A 78 5.10 3.21 4.74
C LYS A 78 3.77 3.64 4.12
N PHE A 79 3.58 4.93 3.92
CA PHE A 79 2.37 5.55 3.40
C PHE A 79 2.69 6.33 2.11
N PRO A 80 1.71 6.54 1.22
CA PRO A 80 1.88 7.39 0.05
C PRO A 80 2.03 8.86 0.44
N ILE A 81 2.31 9.72 -0.56
CA ILE A 81 2.39 11.17 -0.37
C ILE A 81 1.01 11.74 0.03
N ASP A 82 -0.06 11.16 -0.51
CA ASP A 82 -1.46 11.56 -0.41
C ASP A 82 -2.26 10.62 0.52
N ILE A 83 -2.17 10.86 1.84
CA ILE A 83 -2.89 10.05 2.86
C ILE A 83 -4.38 10.43 2.96
N GLY A 84 -4.78 11.63 2.50
CA GLY A 84 -6.14 12.16 2.64
C GLY A 84 -6.25 13.35 3.59
N VAL A 85 -5.16 14.11 3.80
CA VAL A 85 -5.08 15.20 4.79
C VAL A 85 -4.65 16.51 4.13
N ASP A 86 -5.58 17.45 3.95
CA ASP A 86 -5.27 18.79 3.43
C ASP A 86 -4.53 19.66 4.47
N PHE A 87 -3.23 19.42 4.62
CA PHE A 87 -2.33 20.27 5.39
C PHE A 87 -2.41 21.70 4.86
N SER A 88 -2.71 22.66 5.72
CA SER A 88 -3.07 24.03 5.33
C SER A 88 -2.18 25.04 6.05
N TRP A 89 -1.24 25.64 5.31
CA TRP A 89 -0.16 26.48 5.87
C TRP A 89 -0.17 27.90 5.29
N TYR A 90 0.04 28.88 6.16
CA TYR A 90 0.22 30.28 5.80
C TYR A 90 1.69 30.55 5.43
N PRO A 91 1.97 31.23 4.30
CA PRO A 91 3.29 31.74 3.96
C PRO A 91 3.93 32.57 5.09
N ALA A 92 5.24 32.47 5.20
CA ALA A 92 6.06 33.26 6.13
C ALA A 92 6.74 34.46 5.45
N LEU A 93 7.01 34.36 4.14
CA LEU A 93 7.56 35.46 3.33
C LEU A 93 6.58 35.84 2.20
N GLY A 94 6.90 36.89 1.44
CA GLY A 94 6.02 37.43 0.41
C GLY A 94 4.86 38.27 0.93
N TYR A 95 4.02 38.71 0.00
CA TYR A 95 2.94 39.68 0.24
C TYR A 95 1.62 39.00 0.66
N ASN A 96 1.48 37.69 0.44
CA ASN A 96 0.22 36.93 0.57
C ASN A 96 0.04 36.24 1.95
N LEU A 97 0.66 36.76 3.01
CA LEU A 97 0.75 36.15 4.36
C LEU A 97 -0.59 35.75 5.02
N GLN A 98 -1.73 36.27 4.53
CA GLN A 98 -3.07 35.99 5.05
C GLN A 98 -3.82 34.88 4.28
N ARG A 99 -3.26 34.36 3.19
CA ARG A 99 -3.87 33.29 2.38
C ARG A 99 -3.17 31.95 2.67
N PRO A 100 -3.87 30.92 3.17
CA PRO A 100 -3.27 29.61 3.33
C PRO A 100 -3.08 28.92 1.97
N VAL A 101 -2.02 28.13 1.87
CA VAL A 101 -1.79 27.13 0.83
C VAL A 101 -2.13 25.76 1.42
N SER A 102 -3.04 25.03 0.78
CA SER A 102 -3.50 23.71 1.22
C SER A 102 -3.08 22.63 0.22
N GLN A 103 -2.50 21.54 0.70
CA GLN A 103 -2.16 20.36 -0.12
C GLN A 103 -2.31 19.06 0.67
N ASN A 104 -3.00 18.07 0.09
CA ASN A 104 -2.96 16.67 0.53
C ASN A 104 -1.60 16.02 0.21
N ASN A 105 -0.57 16.39 0.98
CA ASN A 105 0.82 16.00 0.69
C ASN A 105 1.67 15.95 1.99
N VAL A 106 2.14 14.76 2.37
CA VAL A 106 2.98 14.56 3.57
C VAL A 106 4.38 15.20 3.43
N ARG A 107 4.92 15.28 2.20
CA ARG A 107 6.19 16.00 1.96
C ARG A 107 6.00 17.52 2.04
N PHE A 108 4.82 18.05 1.72
CA PHE A 108 4.49 19.45 1.99
C PHE A 108 4.43 19.74 3.50
N GLU A 109 3.79 18.90 4.31
CA GLU A 109 3.83 19.03 5.78
C GLU A 109 5.29 19.02 6.30
N LEU A 110 6.11 18.06 5.86
CA LEU A 110 7.53 17.98 6.20
C LEU A 110 8.31 19.24 5.78
N ALA A 111 8.07 19.77 4.58
CA ALA A 111 8.68 21.00 4.09
C ALA A 111 8.37 22.20 5.01
N ASN A 112 7.11 22.36 5.43
CA ASN A 112 6.71 23.41 6.36
C ASN A 112 7.34 23.25 7.75
N VAL A 113 7.43 22.03 8.28
CA VAL A 113 8.08 21.73 9.57
C VAL A 113 9.58 22.03 9.52
N LEU A 114 10.27 21.67 8.42
CA LEU A 114 11.70 21.96 8.22
C LEU A 114 11.95 23.47 8.05
N PHE A 115 11.09 24.19 7.32
CA PHE A 115 11.16 25.65 7.26
C PHE A 115 11.01 26.28 8.65
N ASN A 116 10.08 25.81 9.47
CA ASN A 116 9.94 26.28 10.85
C ASN A 116 11.14 25.91 11.74
N LEU A 117 11.86 24.82 11.47
CA LEU A 117 13.11 24.48 12.14
C LEU A 117 14.27 25.42 11.73
N ALA A 118 14.36 25.81 10.46
CA ALA A 118 15.27 26.88 10.04
C ALA A 118 14.91 28.22 10.72
N ALA A 119 13.63 28.59 10.72
CA ALA A 119 13.15 29.78 11.43
C ALA A 119 13.51 29.78 12.92
N MET A 120 13.33 28.63 13.61
CA MET A 120 13.71 28.41 15.01
C MET A 120 15.21 28.70 15.24
N TYR A 121 16.09 28.14 14.42
CA TYR A 121 17.53 28.41 14.51
C TYR A 121 17.85 29.89 14.25
N SER A 122 17.24 30.52 13.24
CA SER A 122 17.50 31.94 12.92
C SER A 122 17.08 32.89 14.06
N GLN A 123 15.94 32.64 14.71
CA GLN A 123 15.45 33.48 15.80
C GLN A 123 16.21 33.23 17.10
N LEU A 124 16.63 32.00 17.39
CA LEU A 124 17.56 31.69 18.48
C LEU A 124 18.94 32.35 18.28
N ALA A 125 19.43 32.42 17.04
CA ALA A 125 20.67 33.12 16.73
C ALA A 125 20.57 34.66 16.92
N VAL A 126 19.37 35.24 16.76
CA VAL A 126 19.10 36.67 17.01
C VAL A 126 18.79 36.97 18.48
N SER A 127 18.20 36.03 19.25
CA SER A 127 17.92 36.23 20.69
C SER A 127 19.16 36.10 21.59
N LEU A 128 20.23 35.47 21.10
CA LEU A 128 21.49 35.33 21.83
C LEU A 128 22.21 36.67 22.07
N ASN A 129 22.81 36.81 23.25
CA ASN A 129 23.58 38.00 23.59
C ASN A 129 24.86 38.11 22.74
N ARG A 130 24.82 39.00 21.75
CA ARG A 130 25.95 39.30 20.84
C ARG A 130 27.12 40.06 21.51
N THR A 131 27.07 40.43 22.79
CA THR A 131 28.21 41.11 23.45
C THR A 131 29.32 40.14 23.85
N THR A 132 29.04 38.87 24.15
CA THR A 132 30.07 37.87 24.53
C THR A 132 30.67 37.12 23.34
N SER A 133 31.87 36.56 23.50
CA SER A 133 32.54 35.76 22.45
C SER A 133 31.84 34.40 22.24
N ASP A 134 31.31 33.80 23.31
CA ASP A 134 30.51 32.56 23.24
C ASP A 134 29.12 32.77 22.63
N GLY A 135 28.44 33.89 22.94
CA GLY A 135 27.15 34.22 22.31
C GLY A 135 27.27 34.34 20.79
N LEU A 136 28.34 34.97 20.30
CA LEU A 136 28.66 35.03 18.88
C LEU A 136 29.01 33.66 18.26
N LYS A 137 29.73 32.81 18.99
CA LYS A 137 30.05 31.43 18.57
C LYS A 137 28.79 30.58 18.41
N THR A 138 27.87 30.64 19.37
CA THR A 138 26.62 29.87 19.34
C THR A 138 25.65 30.42 18.28
N ALA A 139 25.53 31.75 18.15
CA ALA A 139 24.73 32.37 17.09
C ALA A 139 25.24 32.01 15.68
N CYS A 140 26.57 32.04 15.47
CA CYS A 140 27.19 31.56 14.22
C CYS A 140 26.81 30.10 13.92
N ASN A 141 26.85 29.23 14.92
CA ASN A 141 26.47 27.83 14.75
C ASN A 141 24.99 27.66 14.38
N TYR A 142 24.07 28.36 15.06
CA TYR A 142 22.65 28.30 14.73
C TYR A 142 22.35 28.84 13.32
N PHE A 143 22.99 29.92 12.88
CA PHE A 143 22.85 30.39 11.50
C PHE A 143 23.38 29.37 10.46
N CYS A 144 24.49 28.67 10.75
CA CYS A 144 24.98 27.58 9.88
C CYS A 144 24.01 26.38 9.80
N LEU A 145 23.32 26.06 10.91
CA LEU A 145 22.29 25.02 10.95
C LEU A 145 21.03 25.46 10.19
N SER A 146 20.61 26.73 10.33
CA SER A 146 19.51 27.31 9.56
C SER A 146 19.78 27.24 8.05
N ALA A 147 20.97 27.64 7.61
CA ALA A 147 21.40 27.52 6.22
C ALA A 147 21.39 26.05 5.75
N GLY A 148 21.86 25.12 6.58
CA GLY A 148 21.82 23.68 6.30
C GLY A 148 20.43 23.11 6.06
N VAL A 149 19.47 23.45 6.93
CA VAL A 149 18.08 23.00 6.79
C VAL A 149 17.42 23.59 5.54
N LEU A 150 17.71 24.85 5.19
CA LEU A 150 17.22 25.49 3.96
C LEU A 150 17.82 24.86 2.69
N SER A 151 19.12 24.52 2.73
CA SER A 151 19.80 23.80 1.66
C SER A 151 19.12 22.46 1.38
N TYR A 152 18.95 21.63 2.42
CA TYR A 152 18.30 20.32 2.34
C TYR A 152 16.82 20.39 1.90
N LEU A 153 16.09 21.41 2.36
CA LEU A 153 14.73 21.68 1.92
C LEU A 153 14.67 21.92 0.39
N ARG A 154 15.64 22.69 -0.15
CA ARG A 154 15.77 23.04 -1.57
C ARG A 154 16.30 21.89 -2.44
N THR A 155 17.23 21.06 -1.94
CA THR A 155 17.89 20.01 -2.74
C THR A 155 17.20 18.66 -2.72
N ASP A 156 16.57 18.28 -1.60
CA ASP A 156 16.06 16.92 -1.38
C ASP A 156 14.54 16.90 -1.23
N ILE A 157 13.99 17.75 -0.36
CA ILE A 157 12.59 17.61 0.10
C ILE A 157 11.57 18.18 -0.89
N ILE A 158 11.85 19.34 -1.49
CA ILE A 158 10.95 19.95 -2.48
C ILE A 158 10.87 19.18 -3.80
N PRO A 159 11.98 18.69 -4.39
CA PRO A 159 11.91 17.80 -5.57
C PRO A 159 11.08 16.53 -5.32
N ASP A 160 11.21 15.94 -4.13
CA ASP A 160 10.42 14.77 -3.71
C ASP A 160 8.92 15.03 -3.53
N MET A 161 8.50 16.30 -3.40
CA MET A 161 7.10 16.68 -3.16
C MET A 161 6.20 16.39 -4.38
N ARG A 162 6.77 16.31 -5.59
CA ARG A 162 6.08 16.06 -6.88
C ARG A 162 4.91 17.01 -7.21
N ALA A 163 4.84 18.15 -6.51
CA ALA A 163 3.88 19.22 -6.72
C ALA A 163 4.62 20.56 -6.81
N SER A 164 3.94 21.63 -7.24
CA SER A 164 4.56 22.96 -7.30
C SER A 164 4.89 23.46 -5.88
N PRO A 165 6.12 23.98 -5.63
CA PRO A 165 6.47 24.57 -4.35
C PRO A 165 5.61 25.81 -4.07
N PRO A 166 5.33 26.13 -2.80
CA PRO A 166 4.84 27.46 -2.42
C PRO A 166 5.75 28.57 -2.92
N ASP A 167 5.17 29.71 -3.29
CA ASP A 167 5.90 30.90 -3.76
C ASP A 167 7.08 31.26 -2.83
N ASP A 168 6.87 31.17 -1.50
CA ASP A 168 7.86 31.48 -0.48
C ASP A 168 8.77 30.30 -0.06
N MET A 169 8.77 29.25 -0.88
CA MET A 169 9.70 28.12 -0.85
C MET A 169 10.28 27.81 -2.25
N ASP A 170 10.17 28.72 -3.22
CA ASP A 170 10.82 28.53 -4.52
C ASP A 170 12.36 28.47 -4.38
N THR A 171 13.03 27.95 -5.41
CA THR A 171 14.49 27.78 -5.43
C THR A 171 15.23 29.09 -5.15
N SER A 172 14.77 30.22 -5.70
CA SER A 172 15.43 31.53 -5.54
C SER A 172 15.21 32.13 -4.15
N THR A 173 14.02 32.00 -3.57
CA THR A 173 13.72 32.42 -2.18
C THR A 173 14.56 31.60 -1.20
N LEU A 174 14.59 30.27 -1.33
CA LEU A 174 15.35 29.42 -0.42
C LEU A 174 16.87 29.63 -0.54
N GLU A 175 17.39 29.84 -1.75
CA GLU A 175 18.81 30.18 -1.95
C GLU A 175 19.13 31.58 -1.37
N CYS A 176 18.26 32.57 -1.57
CA CYS A 176 18.41 33.90 -0.96
C CYS A 176 18.48 33.82 0.58
N VAL A 177 17.59 33.05 1.22
CA VAL A 177 17.57 32.92 2.67
C VAL A 177 18.74 32.06 3.17
N GLU A 178 19.16 31.04 2.43
CA GLU A 178 20.38 30.27 2.72
C GLU A 178 21.62 31.18 2.75
N GLN A 179 21.84 31.99 1.70
CA GLN A 179 22.98 32.91 1.65
C GLN A 179 22.88 34.02 2.71
N LEU A 180 21.67 34.52 3.01
CA LEU A 180 21.45 35.48 4.11
C LEU A 180 21.86 34.90 5.47
N MET A 181 21.48 33.65 5.77
CA MET A 181 21.89 32.98 7.00
C MET A 181 23.41 32.77 7.04
N LEU A 182 24.06 32.39 5.94
CA LEU A 182 25.52 32.27 5.87
C LEU A 182 26.24 33.62 6.04
N ALA A 183 25.72 34.70 5.43
CA ALA A 183 26.26 36.06 5.59
C ALA A 183 26.21 36.50 7.05
N GLN A 184 25.09 36.26 7.73
CA GLN A 184 24.91 36.56 9.16
C GLN A 184 25.79 35.67 10.06
N ALA A 185 26.00 34.39 9.70
CA ALA A 185 26.93 33.50 10.40
C ALA A 185 28.39 34.02 10.30
N GLN A 186 28.81 34.42 9.10
CA GLN A 186 30.13 34.98 8.86
C GLN A 186 30.29 36.36 9.54
N GLU A 187 29.23 37.18 9.61
CA GLU A 187 29.20 38.41 10.41
C GLU A 187 29.41 38.13 11.90
N CYS A 188 28.79 37.09 12.47
CA CYS A 188 29.07 36.66 13.85
C CYS A 188 30.55 36.31 14.05
N PHE A 189 31.16 35.57 13.11
CA PHE A 189 32.57 35.18 13.19
C PHE A 189 33.51 36.39 13.04
N TRP A 190 33.21 37.32 12.13
CA TRP A 190 33.93 38.59 12.00
C TRP A 190 33.83 39.44 13.26
N GLN A 191 32.62 39.58 13.83
CA GLN A 191 32.40 40.34 15.07
C GLN A 191 33.13 39.72 16.26
N LYS A 192 33.32 38.39 16.26
CA LYS A 192 34.16 37.66 17.22
C LYS A 192 35.65 37.97 16.99
N ALA A 193 36.14 37.84 15.75
CA ALA A 193 37.53 38.14 15.38
C ALA A 193 37.97 39.57 15.75
N VAL A 194 37.08 40.55 15.61
CA VAL A 194 37.31 41.95 16.02
C VAL A 194 37.46 42.10 17.54
N LYS A 195 36.70 41.34 18.34
CA LYS A 195 36.77 41.40 19.82
C LYS A 195 37.93 40.61 20.40
N ASP A 196 38.25 39.47 19.80
CA ASP A 196 39.36 38.61 20.21
C ASP A 196 40.74 39.23 19.84
N GLY A 197 40.78 40.42 19.21
CA GLY A 197 42.00 41.14 18.90
C GLY A 197 42.85 40.51 17.79
N LEU A 198 42.22 39.82 16.82
CA LEU A 198 42.95 39.25 15.70
C LEU A 198 43.54 40.33 14.79
N LYS A 199 44.63 40.01 14.09
CA LYS A 199 45.32 40.94 13.19
C LYS A 199 44.38 41.51 12.13
N ASP A 200 44.51 42.79 11.83
CA ASP A 200 43.69 43.51 10.86
C ASP A 200 43.66 42.85 9.48
N ALA A 201 44.80 42.29 9.02
CA ALA A 201 44.88 41.49 7.80
C ALA A 201 43.88 40.33 7.75
N SER A 202 43.66 39.65 8.88
CA SER A 202 42.72 38.52 8.98
C SER A 202 41.28 39.02 9.08
N ILE A 203 41.05 40.09 9.85
CA ILE A 203 39.74 40.74 9.97
C ILE A 203 39.24 41.26 8.59
N ALA A 204 40.14 41.82 7.78
CA ALA A 204 39.84 42.27 6.42
C ALA A 204 39.37 41.12 5.51
N LYS A 205 40.05 39.96 5.55
CA LYS A 205 39.67 38.77 4.75
C LYS A 205 38.33 38.16 5.18
N LEU A 206 38.03 38.21 6.47
CA LEU A 206 36.74 37.81 7.02
C LEU A 206 35.63 38.75 6.55
N ALA A 207 35.83 40.07 6.67
CA ALA A 207 34.89 41.11 6.23
C ALA A 207 34.62 41.03 4.72
N ALA A 208 35.65 40.80 3.91
CA ALA A 208 35.50 40.63 2.47
C ALA A 208 34.53 39.49 2.14
N LYS A 209 34.62 38.32 2.80
CA LYS A 209 33.64 37.24 2.56
C LYS A 209 32.25 37.50 3.17
N VAL A 210 32.12 38.30 4.24
CA VAL A 210 30.80 38.80 4.67
C VAL A 210 30.17 39.65 3.55
N SER A 211 30.96 40.55 2.95
CA SER A 211 30.54 41.39 1.83
C SER A 211 30.11 40.56 0.63
N ASP A 212 30.91 39.57 0.21
CA ASP A 212 30.54 38.72 -0.93
C ASP A 212 29.24 37.95 -0.62
N LEU A 213 29.09 37.32 0.57
CA LEU A 213 27.87 36.57 0.94
C LEU A 213 26.59 37.42 0.97
N TYR A 214 26.66 38.69 1.38
CA TYR A 214 25.52 39.59 1.26
C TYR A 214 25.24 40.01 -0.20
N SER A 215 26.24 40.01 -1.08
CA SER A 215 26.04 40.17 -2.53
C SER A 215 25.34 38.96 -3.12
N ASP A 216 25.84 37.76 -2.81
CA ASP A 216 25.28 36.47 -3.20
C ASP A 216 23.78 36.40 -2.82
N ALA A 217 23.42 36.86 -1.61
CA ALA A 217 22.04 36.96 -1.14
C ALA A 217 21.18 38.03 -1.85
N VAL A 218 21.73 39.20 -2.19
CA VAL A 218 21.02 40.22 -2.99
C VAL A 218 20.71 39.71 -4.40
N GLU A 219 21.68 39.04 -5.05
CA GLU A 219 21.50 38.50 -6.40
C GLU A 219 20.44 37.40 -6.47
N CYS A 220 20.24 36.62 -5.41
CA CYS A 220 19.13 35.66 -5.33
C CYS A 220 17.82 36.35 -4.93
N GLY A 221 17.86 37.32 -4.01
CA GLY A 221 16.67 38.07 -3.58
C GLY A 221 16.00 38.87 -4.70
N VAL A 222 16.78 39.45 -5.62
CA VAL A 222 16.26 40.17 -6.80
C VAL A 222 15.62 39.24 -7.84
N LYS A 223 15.86 37.92 -7.76
CA LYS A 223 15.22 36.90 -8.62
C LYS A 223 13.95 36.31 -8.01
N SER A 224 13.66 36.61 -6.74
CA SER A 224 12.49 36.10 -6.01
C SER A 224 11.37 37.13 -5.98
N ASP A 225 10.15 36.71 -6.31
CA ASP A 225 8.94 37.51 -6.18
C ASP A 225 8.43 37.64 -4.72
N THR A 226 9.04 36.91 -3.75
CA THR A 226 8.59 36.89 -2.34
C THR A 226 9.52 37.57 -1.34
N ILE A 227 10.79 37.77 -1.67
CA ILE A 227 11.70 38.54 -0.81
C ILE A 227 11.30 40.03 -0.88
N SER A 228 11.04 40.64 0.27
CA SER A 228 10.61 42.04 0.31
C SER A 228 11.75 42.99 -0.05
N SER A 229 11.41 44.13 -0.66
CA SER A 229 12.40 45.16 -1.00
C SER A 229 13.19 45.64 0.22
N GLU A 230 12.56 45.74 1.40
CA GLU A 230 13.23 46.07 2.66
C GLU A 230 14.37 45.09 3.00
N TRP A 231 14.19 43.79 2.74
CA TRP A 231 15.23 42.79 2.94
C TRP A 231 16.36 42.96 1.91
N ILE A 232 16.04 43.22 0.64
CA ILE A 232 17.04 43.46 -0.43
C ILE A 232 17.88 44.71 -0.10
N HIS A 233 17.25 45.83 0.26
CA HIS A 233 17.96 47.05 0.65
C HIS A 233 18.77 46.87 1.95
N HIS A 234 18.28 46.09 2.92
CA HIS A 234 19.06 45.73 4.12
C HIS A 234 20.32 44.92 3.76
N MET A 235 20.19 43.91 2.89
CA MET A 235 21.32 43.08 2.45
C MET A 235 22.32 43.90 1.63
N ASN A 236 21.87 44.80 0.75
CA ASN A 236 22.76 45.67 -0.02
C ASN A 236 23.52 46.67 0.88
N ALA A 237 22.83 47.29 1.85
CA ALA A 237 23.46 48.15 2.84
C ALA A 237 24.49 47.39 3.71
N LYS A 238 24.22 46.13 4.05
CA LYS A 238 25.15 45.22 4.75
C LYS A 238 26.36 44.85 3.87
N HIS A 239 26.13 44.49 2.61
CA HIS A 239 27.20 44.25 1.63
C HIS A 239 28.18 45.44 1.59
N HIS A 240 27.68 46.64 1.30
CA HIS A 240 28.53 47.83 1.21
C HIS A 240 29.16 48.23 2.57
N HIS A 241 28.50 47.99 3.71
CA HIS A 241 29.10 48.14 5.04
C HIS A 241 30.33 47.23 5.22
N PHE A 242 30.22 45.95 4.84
CA PHE A 242 31.31 44.99 4.99
C PHE A 242 32.42 45.15 3.94
N ALA A 243 32.11 45.65 2.74
CA ALA A 243 33.11 46.12 1.77
C ALA A 243 33.97 47.25 2.37
N ALA A 244 33.33 48.25 3.00
CA ALA A 244 34.02 49.34 3.68
C ALA A 244 34.84 48.84 4.89
N ALA A 245 34.27 47.93 5.70
CA ALA A 245 34.97 47.35 6.84
C ALA A 245 36.20 46.53 6.42
N ALA A 246 36.14 45.85 5.27
CA ALA A 246 37.27 45.12 4.71
C ALA A 246 38.40 46.07 4.26
N GLN A 247 38.07 47.14 3.53
CA GLN A 247 39.05 48.13 3.08
C GLN A 247 39.64 48.96 4.23
N TYR A 248 38.83 49.35 5.23
CA TYR A 248 39.32 50.02 6.43
C TYR A 248 40.35 49.16 7.20
N ARG A 249 40.02 47.88 7.45
CA ARG A 249 40.94 46.95 8.11
C ARG A 249 42.19 46.66 7.28
N ALA A 250 42.07 46.61 5.95
CA ALA A 250 43.22 46.52 5.06
C ALA A 250 44.09 47.79 5.06
N ALA A 251 43.52 48.97 5.30
CA ALA A 251 44.28 50.21 5.50
C ALA A 251 45.08 50.18 6.82
N CYS A 252 44.49 49.68 7.91
CA CYS A 252 45.23 49.45 9.18
C CYS A 252 46.43 48.51 8.99
N ASP A 253 46.26 47.42 8.24
CA ASP A 253 47.37 46.51 7.87
C ASP A 253 48.44 47.18 6.97
N CYS A 254 48.04 48.14 6.12
CA CYS A 254 48.98 48.97 5.36
C CYS A 254 49.74 49.95 6.26
N LEU A 255 49.08 50.55 7.26
CA LEU A 255 49.69 51.43 8.27
C LEU A 255 50.75 50.70 9.10
N GLU A 256 50.43 49.51 9.65
CA GLU A 256 51.41 48.67 10.36
C GLU A 256 52.65 48.37 9.50
N LYS A 257 52.45 48.19 8.19
CA LYS A 257 53.49 47.90 7.20
C LYS A 257 54.12 49.14 6.56
N ARG A 258 53.79 50.35 7.05
CA ARG A 258 54.33 51.65 6.59
C ARG A 258 54.06 51.94 5.10
N LYS A 259 52.97 51.39 4.55
CA LYS A 259 52.52 51.55 3.16
C LYS A 259 51.53 52.71 3.05
N TYR A 260 51.93 53.92 3.45
CA TYR A 260 51.01 55.06 3.64
C TYR A 260 50.25 55.49 2.36
N GLY A 261 50.84 55.30 1.17
CA GLY A 261 50.12 55.51 -0.10
C GLY A 261 48.95 54.53 -0.30
N GLU A 262 49.16 53.23 -0.03
CA GLU A 262 48.09 52.20 -0.09
C GLU A 262 47.06 52.39 1.03
N GLU A 263 47.47 52.86 2.21
CA GLU A 263 46.56 53.23 3.31
C GLU A 263 45.56 54.30 2.86
N VAL A 264 46.03 55.44 2.34
CA VAL A 264 45.17 56.53 1.84
C VAL A 264 44.24 56.02 0.72
N ALA A 265 44.76 55.27 -0.24
CA ALA A 265 43.96 54.71 -1.35
C ALA A 265 42.83 53.77 -0.86
N ARG A 266 43.10 52.94 0.16
CA ARG A 266 42.09 52.05 0.75
C ARG A 266 41.09 52.79 1.64
N LEU A 267 41.50 53.83 2.34
CA LEU A 267 40.59 54.68 3.11
C LEU A 267 39.63 55.47 2.20
N ILE A 268 40.11 55.99 1.07
CA ILE A 268 39.26 56.61 0.04
C ILE A 268 38.22 55.60 -0.49
N ASP A 269 38.63 54.36 -0.81
CA ASP A 269 37.70 53.33 -1.27
C ASP A 269 36.69 52.92 -0.18
N ALA A 270 37.11 52.86 1.08
CA ALA A 270 36.22 52.63 2.21
C ALA A 270 35.18 53.75 2.36
N VAL A 271 35.56 55.04 2.23
CA VAL A 271 34.59 56.16 2.24
C VAL A 271 33.60 56.03 1.08
N SER A 272 34.07 55.61 -0.11
CA SER A 272 33.21 55.35 -1.27
C SER A 272 32.15 54.29 -0.96
N CYS A 273 32.57 53.12 -0.47
CA CYS A 273 31.67 52.03 -0.09
C CYS A 273 30.64 52.43 0.98
N VAL A 274 31.01 53.21 2.01
CA VAL A 274 30.01 53.68 3.00
C VAL A 274 29.04 54.70 2.41
N ASN A 275 29.46 55.52 1.45
CA ASN A 275 28.55 56.45 0.77
C ASN A 275 27.56 55.73 -0.15
N GLU A 276 27.96 54.63 -0.80
CA GLU A 276 27.04 53.73 -1.52
C GLU A 276 26.03 53.10 -0.54
N ALA A 277 26.50 52.53 0.57
CA ALA A 277 25.63 51.96 1.61
C ALA A 277 24.59 52.96 2.16
N LEU A 278 24.95 54.25 2.24
CA LEU A 278 24.07 55.31 2.73
C LEU A 278 23.02 55.78 1.71
N LYS A 279 23.08 55.35 0.44
CA LYS A 279 21.96 55.55 -0.52
C LYS A 279 20.71 54.79 -0.08
N GLU A 280 20.90 53.60 0.49
CA GLU A 280 19.84 52.72 1.01
C GLU A 280 19.22 53.21 2.32
N ALA A 281 19.73 54.31 2.90
CA ALA A 281 19.40 54.72 4.26
C ALA A 281 17.91 55.03 4.54
N ARG A 282 17.07 55.10 3.49
CA ARG A 282 15.61 55.26 3.60
C ARG A 282 14.88 53.96 3.96
N TYR A 283 15.45 52.80 3.63
CA TYR A 283 14.84 51.48 3.78
C TYR A 283 15.48 50.64 4.89
N VAL A 284 16.41 51.23 5.64
CA VAL A 284 17.31 50.53 6.56
C VAL A 284 17.03 50.93 8.02
N ASN A 285 16.98 49.93 8.90
CA ASN A 285 16.70 50.11 10.32
C ASN A 285 17.72 51.04 11.01
N LYS A 286 17.25 51.90 11.94
CA LYS A 286 18.05 52.86 12.73
C LYS A 286 19.32 52.28 13.34
N THR A 287 19.31 51.02 13.78
CA THR A 287 20.50 50.36 14.34
C THR A 287 21.60 50.18 13.29
N VAL A 288 21.25 49.72 12.08
CA VAL A 288 22.18 49.58 10.95
C VAL A 288 22.62 50.95 10.41
N LEU A 289 21.73 51.96 10.43
CA LEU A 289 22.12 53.35 10.16
C LEU A 289 23.14 53.88 11.18
N GLY A 290 23.03 53.48 12.45
CA GLY A 290 24.02 53.73 13.49
C GLY A 290 25.37 53.08 13.15
N ASP A 291 25.36 51.79 12.80
CA ASP A 291 26.56 51.05 12.40
C ASP A 291 27.24 51.69 11.16
N LEU A 292 26.46 52.13 10.17
CA LEU A 292 26.94 52.82 8.95
C LEU A 292 27.58 54.18 9.23
N ASN A 293 26.94 55.04 10.01
CA ASN A 293 27.54 56.33 10.38
C ASN A 293 28.73 56.13 11.33
N GLY A 294 28.69 55.11 12.18
CA GLY A 294 29.78 54.72 13.08
C GLY A 294 31.02 54.19 12.36
N ILE A 295 30.91 53.57 11.18
CA ILE A 295 32.07 53.30 10.31
C ILE A 295 32.47 54.54 9.51
N LYS A 296 31.51 55.31 8.96
CA LYS A 296 31.80 56.54 8.20
C LYS A 296 32.71 57.50 8.94
N ASN A 297 32.37 57.83 10.19
CA ASN A 297 33.10 58.84 10.96
C ASN A 297 34.56 58.39 11.20
N ARG A 298 34.78 57.15 11.64
CA ARG A 298 36.13 56.59 11.85
C ARG A 298 36.97 56.58 10.57
N VAL A 299 36.42 56.09 9.46
CA VAL A 299 37.13 56.09 8.17
C VAL A 299 37.47 57.52 7.72
N GLN A 300 36.56 58.49 7.92
CA GLN A 300 36.81 59.90 7.57
C GLN A 300 37.78 60.63 8.52
N GLU A 301 37.91 60.18 9.77
CA GLU A 301 38.90 60.70 10.73
C GLU A 301 40.29 60.13 10.42
N ASP A 302 40.41 58.81 10.22
CA ASP A 302 41.66 58.17 9.82
C ASP A 302 42.13 58.62 8.42
N LEU A 303 41.21 58.86 7.47
CA LEU A 303 41.57 59.39 6.14
C LEU A 303 42.23 60.77 6.25
N LYS A 304 41.63 61.70 7.01
CA LYS A 304 42.21 63.05 7.23
C LYS A 304 43.59 62.97 7.92
N ARG A 305 43.78 61.98 8.78
CA ARG A 305 45.07 61.70 9.44
C ARG A 305 46.10 61.23 8.40
N ALA A 306 45.80 60.14 7.69
CA ALA A 306 46.69 59.53 6.69
C ALA A 306 47.01 60.46 5.51
N GLU A 307 46.04 61.23 5.00
CA GLU A 307 46.25 62.25 3.98
C GLU A 307 47.21 63.35 4.47
N LYS A 308 47.01 63.85 5.70
CA LYS A 308 47.90 64.87 6.28
C LYS A 308 49.31 64.33 6.49
N ASP A 309 49.44 63.15 7.08
CA ASP A 309 50.73 62.52 7.39
C ASP A 309 51.49 62.19 6.08
N ASN A 310 50.80 61.67 5.05
CA ASN A 310 51.42 61.40 3.76
C ASN A 310 51.80 62.70 3.02
N ASN A 311 50.96 63.74 3.03
CA ASN A 311 51.24 65.02 2.37
C ASN A 311 52.31 65.88 3.08
N MET A 312 52.60 65.63 4.36
CA MET A 312 53.57 66.42 5.15
C MET A 312 54.86 65.67 5.51
N ILE A 313 54.85 64.34 5.56
CA ILE A 313 55.96 63.52 6.10
C ILE A 313 56.45 62.49 5.11
N TYR A 314 55.56 61.66 4.54
CA TYR A 314 55.97 60.46 3.80
C TYR A 314 56.07 60.63 2.28
N LEU A 315 55.26 61.52 1.71
CA LEU A 315 55.23 61.89 0.29
C LEU A 315 55.17 60.69 -0.69
N LEU A 316 54.51 59.59 -0.28
CA LEU A 316 54.35 58.41 -1.12
C LEU A 316 53.21 58.63 -2.13
N PRO A 317 53.36 58.17 -3.39
CA PRO A 317 52.27 58.22 -4.35
C PRO A 317 51.09 57.36 -3.90
N VAL A 318 49.88 57.90 -4.03
CA VAL A 318 48.63 57.18 -3.75
C VAL A 318 48.25 56.38 -5.01
N PRO A 319 48.26 55.03 -4.98
CA PRO A 319 47.95 54.22 -6.15
C PRO A 319 46.46 54.30 -6.52
N PRO A 320 46.10 54.28 -7.82
CA PRO A 320 44.72 54.21 -8.26
C PRO A 320 44.08 52.87 -7.85
N LYS A 321 42.73 52.84 -7.73
CA LYS A 321 41.98 51.65 -7.32
C LYS A 321 42.26 50.40 -8.16
N SER A 322 42.64 50.56 -9.43
CA SER A 322 43.03 49.49 -10.35
C SER A 322 44.36 48.80 -10.00
N GLU A 323 45.25 49.47 -9.28
CA GLU A 323 46.57 48.94 -8.86
C GLU A 323 46.53 48.35 -7.44
N LEU A 324 45.46 48.60 -6.68
CA LEU A 324 45.28 47.99 -5.36
C LEU A 324 45.03 46.49 -5.49
N LYS A 325 45.89 45.67 -4.86
CA LYS A 325 45.65 44.23 -4.72
C LYS A 325 44.26 43.99 -4.11
N THR A 326 43.46 43.19 -4.80
CA THR A 326 42.20 42.63 -4.30
C THR A 326 42.43 41.90 -2.97
N LEU A 327 41.44 42.02 -2.07
CA LEU A 327 41.51 41.34 -0.78
C LEU A 327 41.28 39.84 -0.95
N ASP A 328 42.10 39.04 -0.27
CA ASP A 328 41.87 37.61 -0.14
C ASP A 328 40.57 37.38 0.66
N ARG A 329 39.88 36.26 0.44
CA ARG A 329 38.67 35.88 1.21
C ARG A 329 39.02 34.81 2.25
N ALA A 330 38.31 34.82 3.38
CA ALA A 330 38.39 33.77 4.39
C ALA A 330 36.99 33.32 4.81
N THR A 331 36.52 32.19 4.27
CA THR A 331 35.23 31.57 4.65
C THR A 331 35.40 30.75 5.93
N MET A 332 34.60 31.02 6.96
CA MET A 332 34.62 30.28 8.24
C MET A 332 33.30 29.56 8.53
N VAL A 333 32.35 29.59 7.59
CA VAL A 333 30.98 29.08 7.71
C VAL A 333 30.61 28.18 6.54
N SER A 334 29.64 27.30 6.75
CA SER A 334 29.08 26.43 5.72
C SER A 334 27.66 26.04 6.11
N SER A 335 26.81 25.71 5.13
CA SER A 335 25.52 25.06 5.38
C SER A 335 25.78 23.72 6.09
N LYS A 336 25.10 23.46 7.22
CA LYS A 336 25.28 22.24 8.03
C LYS A 336 23.94 21.61 8.33
N VAL A 337 23.62 20.51 7.65
CA VAL A 337 22.39 19.75 7.93
C VAL A 337 22.50 19.08 9.31
N PRO A 338 21.51 19.23 10.21
CA PRO A 338 21.45 18.46 11.46
C PRO A 338 21.39 16.95 11.21
N LYS A 339 22.10 16.16 12.02
CA LYS A 339 22.13 14.68 11.89
C LYS A 339 20.75 14.07 12.13
N GLU A 340 19.99 14.67 13.03
CA GLU A 340 18.63 14.27 13.42
C GLU A 340 17.63 14.35 12.26
N ILE A 341 18.01 14.99 11.15
CA ILE A 341 17.24 15.08 9.90
C ILE A 341 17.87 14.17 8.83
N PHE A 342 19.17 14.31 8.58
CA PHE A 342 19.85 13.55 7.51
C PHE A 342 19.97 12.04 7.80
N GLU A 343 20.17 11.67 9.08
CA GLU A 343 20.27 10.29 9.56
C GLU A 343 18.97 9.85 10.27
N ALA A 344 17.85 10.58 10.11
CA ALA A 344 16.61 10.42 10.87
C ALA A 344 16.13 8.96 11.02
N THR A 345 16.02 8.23 9.91
CA THR A 345 15.61 6.81 9.89
C THR A 345 16.54 5.89 10.69
N SER A 346 17.83 6.20 10.75
CA SER A 346 18.83 5.46 11.53
C SER A 346 18.85 5.88 13.01
N MET A 347 18.32 7.07 13.32
CA MET A 347 18.25 7.62 14.68
C MET A 347 16.91 7.33 15.38
N LEU A 348 15.90 6.78 14.71
CA LEU A 348 14.67 6.31 15.34
C LEU A 348 14.89 4.95 16.05
N GLY A 349 14.39 4.81 17.28
CA GLY A 349 14.57 3.60 18.08
C GLY A 349 14.07 3.73 19.52
N GLU A 350 13.86 2.60 20.18
CA GLU A 350 13.15 2.51 21.48
C GLU A 350 13.78 3.35 22.61
N ASN A 351 15.08 3.62 22.56
CA ASN A 351 15.82 4.44 23.53
C ASN A 351 16.37 5.74 22.92
N SER A 352 15.76 6.25 21.84
CA SER A 352 16.23 7.46 21.14
C SER A 352 15.52 8.74 21.60
N ASP A 353 16.26 9.85 21.60
CA ASP A 353 15.77 11.23 21.76
C ASP A 353 14.70 11.63 20.72
N LEU A 354 14.61 10.92 19.59
CA LEU A 354 13.60 11.11 18.53
C LEU A 354 12.36 10.20 18.68
N GLY A 355 12.38 9.24 19.61
CA GLY A 355 11.33 8.25 19.83
C GLY A 355 11.46 6.98 18.97
N HIS A 356 10.52 6.05 19.16
CA HIS A 356 10.44 4.79 18.40
C HIS A 356 9.83 5.00 17.01
N PRO A 357 10.15 4.16 16.01
CA PRO A 357 9.50 4.21 14.70
C PRO A 357 8.02 3.79 14.80
N LEU A 358 7.12 4.76 14.58
CA LEU A 358 5.67 4.56 14.62
C LEU A 358 5.20 3.63 13.48
N PHE A 359 4.14 2.86 13.67
CA PHE A 359 3.60 1.92 12.66
C PHE A 359 4.65 0.90 12.16
N SER A 360 5.69 0.61 12.95
CA SER A 360 6.74 -0.37 12.61
C SER A 360 6.19 -1.78 12.32
N LYS A 361 5.07 -2.14 12.95
CA LYS A 361 4.35 -3.42 12.74
C LYS A 361 3.37 -3.40 11.55
N LEU A 362 3.18 -2.26 10.89
CA LEU A 362 2.28 -2.12 9.74
C LEU A 362 2.95 -2.72 8.49
N VAL A 363 2.30 -3.74 7.92
CA VAL A 363 2.79 -4.53 6.79
C VAL A 363 1.92 -4.24 5.56
N PRO A 364 2.47 -3.76 4.43
CA PRO A 364 1.67 -3.46 3.25
C PRO A 364 0.86 -4.65 2.74
N TYR A 365 -0.37 -4.41 2.30
CA TYR A 365 -1.27 -5.46 1.79
C TYR A 365 -0.66 -6.28 0.63
N SER A 366 0.21 -5.66 -0.19
CA SER A 366 0.96 -6.36 -1.24
C SER A 366 1.92 -7.44 -0.73
N VAL A 367 2.38 -7.35 0.52
CA VAL A 367 3.18 -8.41 1.18
C VAL A 367 2.29 -9.59 1.57
N HIS A 368 1.08 -9.33 2.07
CA HIS A 368 0.08 -10.37 2.36
C HIS A 368 -0.38 -11.08 1.07
N VAL A 369 -0.60 -10.32 -0.01
CA VAL A 369 -0.88 -10.86 -1.35
C VAL A 369 0.31 -11.68 -1.88
N ALA A 370 1.55 -11.19 -1.71
CA ALA A 370 2.75 -11.93 -2.09
C ALA A 370 2.90 -13.26 -1.32
N ALA A 371 2.61 -13.28 -0.02
CA ALA A 371 2.60 -14.50 0.78
C ALA A 371 1.52 -15.50 0.31
N SER A 372 0.33 -15.01 -0.05
CA SER A 372 -0.75 -15.84 -0.58
C SER A 372 -0.42 -16.41 -1.96
N ILE A 373 0.14 -15.61 -2.88
CA ILE A 373 0.62 -16.05 -4.20
C ILE A 373 1.73 -17.09 -4.05
N TYR A 374 2.66 -16.89 -3.12
CA TYR A 374 3.72 -17.86 -2.86
C TYR A 374 3.15 -19.19 -2.34
N ALA A 375 2.24 -19.15 -1.36
CA ALA A 375 1.61 -20.35 -0.79
C ALA A 375 0.84 -21.14 -1.87
N ASP A 376 0.06 -20.46 -2.70
CA ASP A 376 -0.66 -21.05 -3.84
C ASP A 376 0.31 -21.70 -4.86
N ARG A 377 1.40 -21.02 -5.23
CA ARG A 377 2.42 -21.60 -6.13
C ARG A 377 3.16 -22.79 -5.52
N ARG A 378 3.55 -22.71 -4.24
CA ARG A 378 4.18 -23.81 -3.48
C ARG A 378 3.24 -25.00 -3.41
N ASP A 379 1.97 -24.78 -3.09
CA ASP A 379 1.01 -25.85 -2.89
C ASP A 379 0.59 -26.49 -4.24
N ARG A 380 0.59 -25.75 -5.35
CA ARG A 380 0.54 -26.32 -6.71
C ARG A 380 1.78 -27.16 -7.01
N LEU A 381 2.98 -26.62 -6.79
CA LEU A 381 4.25 -27.32 -7.08
C LEU A 381 4.39 -28.63 -6.28
N VAL A 382 3.95 -28.64 -5.01
CA VAL A 382 4.06 -29.81 -4.14
C VAL A 382 2.93 -30.81 -4.39
N ASN A 383 1.67 -30.36 -4.49
CA ASN A 383 0.56 -31.30 -4.68
C ASN A 383 0.49 -31.78 -6.15
N HIS A 384 0.28 -30.88 -7.11
CA HIS A 384 0.05 -31.25 -8.51
C HIS A 384 1.31 -31.76 -9.22
N ASP A 385 2.42 -31.01 -9.13
CA ASP A 385 3.62 -31.34 -9.92
C ASP A 385 4.43 -32.51 -9.34
N ILE A 386 4.23 -32.89 -8.07
CA ILE A 386 5.04 -33.91 -7.37
C ILE A 386 4.16 -35.01 -6.75
N VAL A 387 3.22 -34.68 -5.87
CA VAL A 387 2.46 -35.70 -5.13
C VAL A 387 1.45 -36.42 -6.00
N ASP A 388 0.68 -35.71 -6.83
CA ASP A 388 -0.32 -36.32 -7.70
C ASP A 388 0.34 -37.29 -8.70
N GLN A 389 1.54 -36.95 -9.23
CA GLN A 389 2.33 -37.86 -10.05
C GLN A 389 2.74 -39.15 -9.31
N LEU A 390 3.11 -39.06 -8.03
CA LEU A 390 3.47 -40.21 -7.21
C LEU A 390 2.23 -41.05 -6.85
N GLU A 391 1.08 -40.42 -6.58
CA GLU A 391 -0.19 -41.12 -6.36
C GLU A 391 -0.64 -41.83 -7.65
N ASP A 392 -0.53 -41.20 -8.84
CA ASP A 392 -0.83 -41.82 -10.14
C ASP A 392 0.11 -42.97 -10.52
N MET A 393 1.41 -42.83 -10.24
CA MET A 393 2.39 -43.92 -10.38
C MET A 393 2.00 -45.12 -9.50
N THR A 394 1.44 -44.89 -8.31
CA THR A 394 0.95 -45.96 -7.42
C THR A 394 -0.32 -46.59 -7.98
N ASN A 395 -1.24 -45.77 -8.49
CA ASN A 395 -2.43 -46.24 -9.20
C ASN A 395 -2.08 -47.05 -10.47
N ALA A 396 -0.92 -46.81 -11.08
CA ALA A 396 -0.41 -47.63 -12.19
C ALA A 396 0.08 -49.02 -11.73
N ILE A 397 0.81 -49.12 -10.60
CA ILE A 397 1.20 -50.43 -10.03
C ILE A 397 -0.05 -51.27 -9.74
N HIS A 398 -1.06 -50.71 -9.05
CA HIS A 398 -2.30 -51.43 -8.76
C HIS A 398 -3.05 -51.88 -10.03
N ARG A 399 -3.03 -51.07 -11.11
CA ARG A 399 -3.63 -51.43 -12.40
C ARG A 399 -2.93 -52.63 -13.04
N GLU A 400 -1.59 -52.67 -13.05
CA GLU A 400 -0.86 -53.80 -13.62
C GLU A 400 -0.92 -55.05 -12.74
N LEU A 401 -0.91 -54.92 -11.40
CA LEU A 401 -1.14 -56.07 -10.52
C LEU A 401 -2.52 -56.71 -10.80
N SER A 402 -3.57 -55.90 -10.96
CA SER A 402 -4.90 -56.41 -11.33
C SER A 402 -5.00 -56.87 -12.80
N SER A 403 -4.15 -56.40 -13.73
CA SER A 403 -4.12 -56.88 -15.12
C SER A 403 -3.50 -58.28 -15.23
N LEU A 404 -2.59 -58.59 -14.31
CA LEU A 404 -1.81 -59.82 -14.25
C LEU A 404 -2.37 -60.90 -13.29
N ASN A 405 -3.54 -60.68 -12.67
CA ASN A 405 -4.08 -61.52 -11.58
C ASN A 405 -3.09 -61.71 -10.41
N LEU A 406 -2.42 -60.64 -10.00
CA LEU A 406 -1.53 -60.62 -8.83
C LEU A 406 -2.16 -59.79 -7.70
N PRO A 407 -2.04 -60.23 -6.43
CA PRO A 407 -1.31 -61.42 -5.95
C PRO A 407 -2.09 -62.75 -6.03
N GLY A 408 -3.35 -62.76 -6.50
CA GLY A 408 -4.25 -63.92 -6.39
C GLY A 408 -3.75 -65.21 -7.03
N SER A 409 -3.05 -65.13 -8.16
CA SER A 409 -2.46 -66.29 -8.86
C SER A 409 -1.29 -66.95 -8.12
N LEU A 410 -0.57 -66.22 -7.26
CA LEU A 410 0.45 -66.79 -6.36
C LEU A 410 -0.20 -67.39 -5.11
N GLN A 411 -1.11 -66.66 -4.47
CA GLN A 411 -1.84 -67.10 -3.28
C GLN A 411 -2.65 -68.39 -3.54
N ALA A 412 -3.12 -68.60 -4.77
CA ALA A 412 -3.79 -69.83 -5.18
C ALA A 412 -2.93 -71.10 -5.04
N LEU A 413 -1.59 -70.96 -4.98
CA LEU A 413 -0.62 -72.07 -4.94
C LEU A 413 -0.01 -72.30 -3.53
N GLU A 414 -0.36 -71.48 -2.55
CA GLU A 414 0.28 -71.50 -1.22
C GLU A 414 -0.16 -72.66 -0.33
N LYS A 415 0.75 -73.06 0.57
CA LYS A 415 0.58 -74.17 1.51
C LYS A 415 0.79 -73.65 2.95
N PRO A 416 -0.07 -74.00 3.92
CA PRO A 416 -1.24 -74.87 3.81
C PRO A 416 -2.36 -74.28 2.94
N LEU A 417 -3.16 -75.16 2.32
CA LEU A 417 -4.17 -74.83 1.30
C LEU A 417 -5.47 -74.17 1.85
N GLY A 418 -5.36 -73.41 2.95
CA GLY A 418 -6.46 -72.67 3.57
C GLY A 418 -6.68 -71.30 2.93
N LEU A 419 -7.11 -70.32 3.72
CA LEU A 419 -7.13 -68.90 3.32
C LEU A 419 -5.72 -68.29 3.41
N PRO A 420 -5.28 -67.49 2.43
CA PRO A 420 -4.00 -66.76 2.50
C PRO A 420 -3.95 -65.81 3.70
N SER A 421 -2.79 -65.68 4.34
CA SER A 421 -2.59 -64.81 5.50
C SER A 421 -2.76 -63.32 5.18
N THR A 422 -2.48 -62.91 3.95
CA THR A 422 -2.77 -61.58 3.40
C THR A 422 -4.27 -61.31 3.33
N LEU A 423 -5.04 -62.24 2.73
CA LEU A 423 -6.50 -62.13 2.66
C LEU A 423 -7.13 -62.12 4.06
N LEU A 424 -6.60 -62.91 4.99
CA LEU A 424 -7.04 -62.92 6.39
C LEU A 424 -6.76 -61.58 7.08
N SER A 425 -5.58 -60.96 6.91
CA SER A 425 -5.31 -59.64 7.50
C SER A 425 -6.09 -58.51 6.84
N HIS A 426 -6.37 -58.60 5.53
CA HIS A 426 -7.25 -57.68 4.81
C HIS A 426 -8.71 -57.79 5.26
N ALA A 427 -9.21 -59.01 5.48
CA ALA A 427 -10.53 -59.25 6.07
C ALA A 427 -10.58 -58.80 7.55
N GLU A 428 -9.53 -59.04 8.34
CA GLU A 428 -9.44 -58.58 9.72
C GLU A 428 -9.44 -57.04 9.80
N GLU A 429 -8.70 -56.34 8.95
CA GLU A 429 -8.73 -54.87 8.91
C GLU A 429 -10.14 -54.33 8.57
N ILE A 430 -10.84 -54.97 7.63
CA ILE A 430 -12.24 -54.66 7.31
C ILE A 430 -13.14 -54.87 8.55
N ARG A 431 -13.01 -56.01 9.24
CA ARG A 431 -13.77 -56.33 10.47
C ARG A 431 -13.49 -55.34 11.60
N GLN A 432 -12.23 -55.00 11.85
CA GLN A 432 -11.80 -54.02 12.85
C GLN A 432 -12.31 -52.59 12.56
N GLN A 433 -12.73 -52.31 11.32
CA GLN A 433 -13.24 -51.00 10.87
C GLN A 433 -14.78 -50.99 10.66
N ASP A 434 -15.54 -51.88 11.29
CA ASP A 434 -16.99 -52.13 11.08
C ASP A 434 -17.39 -52.40 9.61
N GLY A 435 -16.44 -52.75 8.73
CA GLY A 435 -16.66 -53.10 7.33
C GLY A 435 -17.64 -52.20 6.57
N VAL A 436 -18.67 -52.80 5.98
CA VAL A 436 -19.75 -52.11 5.24
C VAL A 436 -20.59 -51.20 6.14
N VAL A 437 -20.72 -51.50 7.43
CA VAL A 437 -21.51 -50.68 8.37
C VAL A 437 -20.87 -49.30 8.55
N ARG A 438 -19.54 -49.21 8.64
CA ARG A 438 -18.83 -47.92 8.65
C ARG A 438 -19.02 -47.14 7.37
N LEU A 439 -19.04 -47.79 6.20
CA LEU A 439 -19.26 -47.09 4.92
C LEU A 439 -20.67 -46.50 4.85
N ARG A 440 -21.70 -47.29 5.20
CA ARG A 440 -23.09 -46.82 5.28
C ARG A 440 -23.26 -45.69 6.32
N ARG A 441 -22.63 -45.80 7.49
CA ARG A 441 -22.58 -44.74 8.52
C ARG A 441 -21.93 -43.46 7.99
N SER A 442 -20.78 -43.57 7.31
CA SER A 442 -20.06 -42.41 6.77
C SER A 442 -20.79 -41.74 5.60
N ILE A 443 -21.54 -42.50 4.78
CA ILE A 443 -22.44 -41.93 3.77
C ILE A 443 -23.55 -41.14 4.47
N ALA A 444 -24.25 -41.73 5.43
CA ALA A 444 -25.32 -41.03 6.17
C ALA A 444 -24.84 -39.81 6.97
N GLU A 445 -23.58 -39.80 7.43
CA GLU A 445 -22.96 -38.60 8.03
C GLU A 445 -22.64 -37.53 6.98
N THR A 446 -22.19 -37.92 5.78
CA THR A 446 -21.91 -37.00 4.66
C THR A 446 -23.20 -36.41 4.10
N GLU A 447 -24.26 -37.22 3.95
CA GLU A 447 -25.60 -36.76 3.59
C GLU A 447 -26.14 -35.76 4.61
N LYS A 448 -25.94 -35.96 5.92
CA LYS A 448 -26.35 -34.99 6.95
C LYS A 448 -25.62 -33.66 6.83
N LEU A 449 -24.30 -33.68 6.57
CA LEU A 449 -23.52 -32.46 6.33
C LEU A 449 -24.08 -31.71 5.10
N ARG A 450 -24.22 -32.42 3.97
CA ARG A 450 -24.81 -31.89 2.73
C ARG A 450 -26.19 -31.26 2.93
N HIS A 451 -27.07 -31.88 3.72
CA HIS A 451 -28.39 -31.30 4.03
C HIS A 451 -28.29 -30.05 4.91
N GLY A 452 -27.36 -30.03 5.87
CA GLY A 452 -27.07 -28.84 6.68
C GLY A 452 -26.56 -27.69 5.82
N ASP A 453 -25.55 -27.93 4.99
CA ASP A 453 -24.99 -26.95 4.06
C ASP A 453 -26.07 -26.42 3.11
N ARG A 454 -26.90 -27.32 2.55
CA ARG A 454 -27.98 -26.90 1.64
C ARG A 454 -29.02 -26.04 2.35
N ALA A 455 -29.32 -26.30 3.62
CA ALA A 455 -30.25 -25.49 4.41
C ALA A 455 -29.69 -24.10 4.71
N VAL A 456 -28.41 -23.98 5.10
CA VAL A 456 -27.78 -22.66 5.36
C VAL A 456 -27.61 -21.86 4.06
N PHE A 457 -27.37 -22.53 2.92
CA PHE A 457 -27.37 -21.87 1.61
C PHE A 457 -28.75 -21.34 1.25
N GLN A 458 -29.79 -22.15 1.44
CA GLN A 458 -31.17 -21.75 1.18
C GLN A 458 -31.60 -20.58 2.08
N GLU A 459 -31.19 -20.57 3.37
CA GLU A 459 -31.40 -19.42 4.28
C GLU A 459 -30.82 -18.12 3.70
N GLY A 460 -29.60 -18.16 3.14
CA GLY A 460 -28.99 -17.00 2.47
C GLY A 460 -29.74 -16.55 1.21
N VAL A 461 -30.17 -17.50 0.36
CA VAL A 461 -30.96 -17.21 -0.86
C VAL A 461 -32.35 -16.65 -0.53
N ASP A 462 -33.01 -17.19 0.50
CA ASP A 462 -34.33 -16.73 0.94
C ASP A 462 -34.26 -15.34 1.60
N LEU A 463 -33.16 -14.99 2.27
CA LEU A 463 -32.90 -13.62 2.75
C LEU A 463 -32.77 -12.61 1.59
N LEU A 464 -32.08 -12.96 0.51
CA LEU A 464 -31.98 -12.11 -0.68
C LEU A 464 -33.34 -11.95 -1.38
N ARG A 465 -34.11 -13.04 -1.52
CA ARG A 465 -35.48 -12.96 -2.04
C ARG A 465 -36.37 -12.08 -1.16
N GLY A 466 -36.26 -12.18 0.16
CA GLY A 466 -37.00 -11.33 1.09
C GLY A 466 -36.68 -9.84 0.95
N GLU A 467 -35.42 -9.48 0.67
CA GLU A 467 -35.02 -8.08 0.41
C GLU A 467 -35.55 -7.57 -0.93
N ILE A 468 -35.56 -8.40 -1.99
CA ILE A 468 -36.22 -8.07 -3.27
C ILE A 468 -37.71 -7.82 -3.04
N GLU A 469 -38.40 -8.72 -2.33
CA GLU A 469 -39.84 -8.58 -2.01
C GLU A 469 -40.13 -7.34 -1.14
N GLU A 470 -39.19 -6.89 -0.30
CA GLU A 470 -39.29 -5.65 0.47
C GLU A 470 -39.08 -4.39 -0.41
N ASP A 471 -38.05 -4.38 -1.26
CA ASP A 471 -37.75 -3.27 -2.17
C ASP A 471 -38.84 -3.09 -3.25
N GLU A 472 -39.41 -4.19 -3.77
CA GLU A 472 -40.57 -4.13 -4.67
C GLU A 472 -41.81 -3.55 -3.98
N ARG A 473 -42.14 -3.98 -2.76
CA ARG A 473 -43.27 -3.42 -1.99
C ARG A 473 -43.07 -1.94 -1.69
N ALA A 474 -41.86 -1.51 -1.34
CA ALA A 474 -41.54 -0.10 -1.14
C ALA A 474 -41.66 0.71 -2.45
N ARG A 475 -41.14 0.18 -3.57
CA ARG A 475 -41.24 0.79 -4.90
C ARG A 475 -42.70 0.88 -5.39
N GLN A 476 -43.56 -0.10 -5.08
CA GLN A 476 -45.00 -0.03 -5.34
C GLN A 476 -45.71 1.02 -4.46
N LYS A 477 -45.35 1.13 -3.18
CA LYS A 477 -45.92 2.05 -2.19
C LYS A 477 -45.59 3.53 -2.46
N HIS A 478 -44.35 3.83 -2.85
CA HIS A 478 -43.85 5.21 -2.99
C HIS A 478 -43.60 5.66 -4.44
N GLY A 479 -43.50 4.73 -5.38
CA GLY A 479 -43.22 5.00 -6.79
C GLY A 479 -41.74 5.20 -7.11
N THR A 480 -41.34 4.82 -8.32
CA THR A 480 -39.94 4.81 -8.81
C THR A 480 -39.25 6.18 -8.84
N VAL A 481 -40.00 7.28 -8.86
CA VAL A 481 -39.44 8.65 -8.86
C VAL A 481 -39.05 9.13 -7.46
N ARG A 482 -39.68 8.59 -6.41
CA ARG A 482 -39.43 8.92 -5.00
C ARG A 482 -38.54 7.87 -4.32
N TRP A 483 -38.67 6.61 -4.71
CA TRP A 483 -37.82 5.51 -4.27
C TRP A 483 -36.56 5.42 -5.14
N THR A 484 -35.60 6.31 -4.90
CA THR A 484 -34.37 6.50 -5.70
C THR A 484 -33.34 5.37 -5.56
N ARG A 485 -33.63 4.34 -4.76
CA ARG A 485 -32.72 3.22 -4.46
C ARG A 485 -32.54 2.29 -5.67
N PRO A 486 -31.31 1.81 -5.96
CA PRO A 486 -31.08 0.81 -6.99
C PRO A 486 -31.76 -0.52 -6.64
N THR A 487 -32.09 -1.30 -7.67
CA THR A 487 -32.60 -2.67 -7.51
C THR A 487 -31.56 -3.58 -6.87
N SER A 488 -32.01 -4.55 -6.09
CA SER A 488 -31.19 -5.47 -5.29
C SER A 488 -30.08 -6.17 -6.08
N GLU A 489 -30.39 -6.64 -7.29
CA GLU A 489 -29.45 -7.31 -8.19
C GLU A 489 -28.31 -6.40 -8.65
N LEU A 490 -28.59 -5.11 -8.87
CA LEU A 490 -27.60 -4.10 -9.26
C LEU A 490 -26.81 -3.56 -8.05
N ALA A 491 -27.37 -3.63 -6.84
CA ALA A 491 -26.72 -3.17 -5.63
C ALA A 491 -25.51 -4.05 -5.25
N VAL A 492 -25.65 -5.38 -5.28
CA VAL A 492 -24.54 -6.31 -4.97
C VAL A 492 -24.51 -7.51 -5.95
N PRO A 493 -24.11 -7.30 -7.22
CA PRO A 493 -24.05 -8.38 -8.22
C PRO A 493 -23.10 -9.53 -7.84
N LYS A 494 -22.14 -9.28 -6.93
CA LYS A 494 -21.23 -10.32 -6.42
C LYS A 494 -21.95 -11.43 -5.65
N LEU A 495 -22.96 -11.10 -4.81
CA LEU A 495 -23.71 -12.11 -4.05
C LEU A 495 -24.54 -12.99 -4.98
N TYR A 496 -25.20 -12.40 -5.98
CA TYR A 496 -25.98 -13.15 -6.98
C TYR A 496 -25.09 -14.04 -7.87
N GLY A 497 -23.84 -13.64 -8.14
CA GLY A 497 -22.84 -14.51 -8.76
C GLY A 497 -22.46 -15.73 -7.92
N GLN A 498 -22.27 -15.54 -6.60
CA GLN A 498 -21.94 -16.63 -5.67
C GLN A 498 -23.03 -17.70 -5.56
N ILE A 499 -24.31 -17.35 -5.79
CA ILE A 499 -25.41 -18.33 -5.85
C ILE A 499 -25.12 -19.38 -6.94
N GLN A 500 -24.74 -18.94 -8.14
CA GLN A 500 -24.45 -19.83 -9.27
C GLN A 500 -23.20 -20.69 -9.02
N GLU A 501 -22.18 -20.11 -8.39
CA GLU A 501 -20.94 -20.81 -8.00
C GLU A 501 -21.22 -21.92 -6.98
N ILE A 502 -21.99 -21.62 -5.92
CA ILE A 502 -22.31 -22.56 -4.85
C ILE A 502 -23.27 -23.67 -5.35
N ASP A 503 -24.27 -23.36 -6.18
CA ASP A 503 -25.09 -24.40 -6.83
C ASP A 503 -24.26 -25.27 -7.78
N GLY A 504 -23.26 -24.70 -8.46
CA GLY A 504 -22.25 -25.44 -9.23
C GLY A 504 -21.48 -26.45 -8.37
N TYR A 505 -21.00 -26.02 -7.19
CA TYR A 505 -20.34 -26.90 -6.23
C TYR A 505 -21.27 -28.02 -5.72
N PHE A 506 -22.53 -27.72 -5.40
CA PHE A 506 -23.50 -28.75 -5.00
C PHE A 506 -23.79 -29.76 -6.13
N SER A 507 -23.86 -29.31 -7.38
CA SER A 507 -24.08 -30.18 -8.55
C SER A 507 -22.89 -31.12 -8.79
N ALA A 508 -21.66 -30.59 -8.77
CA ALA A 508 -20.44 -31.39 -8.91
C ALA A 508 -20.28 -32.41 -7.77
N ALA A 509 -20.51 -31.98 -6.52
CA ALA A 509 -20.45 -32.87 -5.36
C ALA A 509 -21.50 -33.98 -5.43
N ASN A 510 -22.74 -33.66 -5.84
CA ASN A 510 -23.80 -34.66 -6.02
C ASN A 510 -23.42 -35.74 -7.05
N SER A 511 -22.75 -35.38 -8.16
CA SER A 511 -22.27 -36.39 -9.11
C SER A 511 -21.24 -37.34 -8.47
N SER A 512 -20.32 -36.81 -7.67
CA SER A 512 -19.31 -37.58 -6.93
C SER A 512 -19.96 -38.50 -5.87
N ASP A 513 -20.92 -38.00 -5.10
CA ASP A 513 -21.67 -38.78 -4.11
C ASP A 513 -22.39 -39.98 -4.76
N THR A 514 -23.02 -39.77 -5.92
CA THR A 514 -23.70 -40.85 -6.65
C THR A 514 -22.72 -41.91 -7.17
N LEU A 515 -21.53 -41.50 -7.62
CA LEU A 515 -20.46 -42.42 -8.05
C LEU A 515 -19.88 -43.24 -6.88
N ILE A 516 -19.68 -42.62 -5.71
CA ILE A 516 -19.27 -43.35 -4.49
C ILE A 516 -20.36 -44.36 -4.09
N THR A 517 -21.63 -43.96 -4.20
CA THR A 517 -22.78 -44.81 -3.88
C THR A 517 -22.95 -45.97 -4.87
N SER A 518 -22.65 -45.81 -6.16
CA SER A 518 -22.68 -46.91 -7.13
C SER A 518 -21.54 -47.90 -6.87
N LYS A 519 -20.30 -47.40 -6.73
CA LYS A 519 -19.11 -48.20 -6.40
C LYS A 519 -19.32 -49.05 -5.15
N LEU A 520 -19.98 -48.51 -4.11
CA LEU A 520 -20.35 -49.28 -2.93
C LEU A 520 -21.33 -50.41 -3.27
N LYS A 521 -22.46 -50.12 -3.93
CA LYS A 521 -23.48 -51.12 -4.30
C LYS A 521 -22.93 -52.24 -5.17
N GLU A 522 -22.06 -51.92 -6.12
CA GLU A 522 -21.40 -52.88 -7.02
C GLU A 522 -20.53 -53.88 -6.24
N ASN A 523 -19.80 -53.42 -5.21
CA ASN A 523 -18.86 -54.24 -4.45
C ASN A 523 -19.45 -54.81 -3.14
N GLU A 524 -20.64 -54.36 -2.72
CA GLU A 524 -21.26 -54.64 -1.41
C GLU A 524 -21.34 -56.14 -1.08
N ARG A 525 -21.57 -57.01 -2.08
CA ARG A 525 -21.58 -58.47 -1.88
C ARG A 525 -20.23 -59.03 -1.44
N LEU A 526 -19.13 -58.56 -2.04
CA LEU A 526 -17.77 -59.01 -1.70
C LEU A 526 -17.29 -58.37 -0.40
N LEU A 527 -17.66 -57.11 -0.15
CA LEU A 527 -17.33 -56.43 1.11
C LEU A 527 -18.06 -57.04 2.32
N ASN A 528 -19.31 -57.47 2.18
CA ASN A 528 -20.02 -58.21 3.22
C ASN A 528 -19.42 -59.60 3.46
N LEU A 529 -18.90 -60.25 2.42
CA LEU A 529 -18.19 -61.53 2.54
C LEU A 529 -16.84 -61.38 3.27
N LEU A 530 -16.05 -60.35 2.96
CA LEU A 530 -14.84 -59.98 3.72
C LEU A 530 -15.14 -59.58 5.18
N SER A 531 -16.31 -58.97 5.42
CA SER A 531 -16.81 -58.66 6.77
C SER A 531 -17.39 -59.89 7.50
N GLY A 532 -17.61 -61.01 6.80
CA GLY A 532 -18.20 -62.24 7.32
C GLY A 532 -17.19 -63.12 8.08
N THR A 533 -17.55 -64.38 8.35
CA THR A 533 -16.66 -65.30 9.09
C THR A 533 -15.60 -65.91 8.17
N ASP A 534 -14.51 -66.42 8.74
CA ASP A 534 -13.48 -67.14 7.96
C ASP A 534 -14.04 -68.41 7.29
N TYR A 535 -15.07 -69.02 7.89
CA TYR A 535 -15.80 -70.14 7.28
C TYR A 535 -16.56 -69.74 6.00
N ASP A 536 -17.13 -68.53 5.95
CA ASP A 536 -17.80 -68.01 4.75
C ASP A 536 -16.79 -67.72 3.63
N LEU A 537 -15.61 -67.20 3.99
CA LEU A 537 -14.49 -66.98 3.06
C LEU A 537 -13.93 -68.30 2.53
N GLU A 538 -13.69 -69.30 3.40
CA GLU A 538 -13.21 -70.63 3.00
C GLU A 538 -14.24 -71.36 2.11
N LYS A 539 -15.54 -71.13 2.33
CA LYS A 539 -16.62 -71.64 1.49
C LYS A 539 -16.69 -70.95 0.11
N PHE A 540 -16.25 -69.70 0.00
CA PHE A 540 -16.20 -68.97 -1.26
C PHE A 540 -14.93 -69.27 -2.08
N VAL A 541 -13.79 -69.51 -1.43
CA VAL A 541 -12.51 -69.78 -2.07
C VAL A 541 -12.28 -71.31 -2.20
N PRO A 542 -12.33 -71.90 -3.41
CA PRO A 542 -12.21 -73.34 -3.58
C PRO A 542 -10.95 -73.95 -2.94
N SER A 543 -11.15 -75.00 -2.14
CA SER A 543 -10.06 -75.77 -1.51
C SER A 543 -9.49 -76.78 -2.52
N SER A 544 -8.54 -76.34 -3.36
CA SER A 544 -7.90 -77.18 -4.40
C SER A 544 -7.08 -78.34 -3.79
N ARG A 545 -7.72 -79.48 -3.54
CA ARG A 545 -7.14 -80.67 -2.87
C ARG A 545 -5.94 -81.33 -3.58
N ARG A 546 -5.60 -80.91 -4.81
CA ARG A 546 -4.39 -81.33 -5.54
C ARG A 546 -3.84 -80.15 -6.35
N VAL A 547 -2.71 -79.61 -5.90
CA VAL A 547 -1.86 -78.67 -6.63
C VAL A 547 -0.46 -79.30 -6.68
N VAL A 548 0.05 -79.55 -7.88
CA VAL A 548 1.30 -80.30 -8.09
C VAL A 548 2.44 -79.31 -8.32
N MET A 549 2.97 -78.79 -7.21
CA MET A 549 4.18 -77.98 -7.23
C MET A 549 5.33 -78.75 -7.89
N THR A 550 5.68 -78.35 -9.11
CA THR A 550 6.93 -78.74 -9.76
C THR A 550 8.06 -77.82 -9.27
N PRO A 551 9.32 -78.27 -9.22
CA PRO A 551 10.44 -77.42 -8.82
C PRO A 551 10.60 -76.15 -9.68
N ALA A 552 10.12 -76.18 -10.93
CA ALA A 552 10.08 -75.00 -11.81
C ALA A 552 9.03 -73.97 -11.35
N VAL A 553 7.79 -74.41 -11.07
CA VAL A 553 6.73 -73.52 -10.58
C VAL A 553 7.10 -72.96 -9.19
N GLU A 554 7.70 -73.77 -8.32
CA GLU A 554 8.15 -73.32 -7.00
C GLU A 554 9.22 -72.22 -7.11
N ARG A 555 10.25 -72.43 -7.97
CA ARG A 555 11.30 -71.43 -8.26
C ARG A 555 10.72 -70.12 -8.78
N GLU A 556 9.89 -70.16 -9.83
CA GLU A 556 9.35 -68.93 -10.41
C GLU A 556 8.32 -68.25 -9.48
N SER A 557 7.61 -68.99 -8.63
CA SER A 557 6.79 -68.40 -7.57
C SER A 557 7.62 -67.64 -6.52
N SER A 558 8.85 -68.09 -6.26
CA SER A 558 9.77 -67.39 -5.35
C SER A 558 10.31 -66.10 -5.99
N ASN A 559 10.70 -66.17 -7.26
CA ASN A 559 11.14 -65.00 -8.05
C ASN A 559 10.03 -63.93 -8.10
N LEU A 560 8.79 -64.33 -8.36
CA LEU A 560 7.65 -63.40 -8.46
C LEU A 560 7.26 -62.81 -7.10
N ARG A 561 7.33 -63.59 -6.00
CA ARG A 561 7.20 -63.05 -4.63
C ARG A 561 8.28 -62.02 -4.30
N ALA A 562 9.53 -62.22 -4.73
CA ALA A 562 10.59 -61.25 -4.50
C ALA A 562 10.26 -59.91 -5.20
N CYS A 563 9.86 -59.97 -6.48
CA CYS A 563 9.46 -58.78 -7.24
C CYS A 563 8.26 -58.04 -6.63
N LEU A 564 7.24 -58.76 -6.14
CA LEU A 564 6.12 -58.15 -5.41
C LEU A 564 6.56 -57.48 -4.10
N ASN A 565 7.46 -58.10 -3.32
CA ASN A 565 7.97 -57.49 -2.08
C ASN A 565 8.71 -56.18 -2.34
N ASP A 566 9.45 -56.08 -3.46
CA ASP A 566 10.16 -54.85 -3.84
C ASP A 566 9.21 -53.75 -4.35
N LEU A 567 8.10 -54.09 -5.00
CA LEU A 567 7.02 -53.15 -5.29
C LEU A 567 6.34 -52.64 -4.00
N THR A 568 5.99 -53.52 -3.06
CA THR A 568 5.41 -53.12 -1.76
C THR A 568 6.37 -52.24 -0.94
N ARG A 569 7.69 -52.46 -1.06
CA ARG A 569 8.72 -51.59 -0.48
C ARG A 569 8.76 -50.21 -1.15
N LEU A 570 8.66 -50.15 -2.47
CA LEU A 570 8.59 -48.89 -3.24
C LEU A 570 7.35 -48.07 -2.83
N GLU A 571 6.16 -48.67 -2.81
CA GLU A 571 4.92 -48.03 -2.34
C GLU A 571 5.04 -47.52 -0.90
N SER A 572 5.60 -48.34 0.00
CA SER A 572 5.84 -47.98 1.41
C SER A 572 6.81 -46.81 1.57
N ARG A 573 7.82 -46.72 0.69
CA ARG A 573 8.79 -45.61 0.65
C ARG A 573 8.14 -44.34 0.11
N ARG A 574 7.39 -44.46 -0.98
CA ARG A 574 6.64 -43.38 -1.64
C ARG A 574 5.62 -42.73 -0.72
N ARG A 575 4.84 -43.52 0.02
CA ARG A 575 3.86 -43.00 1.00
C ARG A 575 4.52 -42.14 2.09
N ARG A 576 5.72 -42.51 2.55
CA ARG A 576 6.50 -41.70 3.51
C ARG A 576 7.05 -40.42 2.86
N LYS A 577 7.48 -40.49 1.59
CA LYS A 577 7.93 -39.34 0.80
C LYS A 577 6.82 -38.30 0.62
N ILE A 578 5.61 -38.72 0.24
CA ILE A 578 4.43 -37.85 0.12
C ILE A 578 4.10 -37.15 1.44
N GLU A 579 4.07 -37.87 2.57
CA GLU A 579 3.82 -37.27 3.89
C GLU A 579 4.93 -36.29 4.31
N GLY A 580 6.20 -36.64 4.04
CA GLY A 580 7.34 -35.77 4.25
C GLY A 580 7.26 -34.47 3.44
N LEU A 581 6.82 -34.54 2.19
CA LEU A 581 6.63 -33.39 1.30
C LEU A 581 5.49 -32.48 1.77
N ARG A 582 4.33 -33.06 2.14
CA ARG A 582 3.20 -32.30 2.72
C ARG A 582 3.60 -31.62 4.04
N SER A 583 4.44 -32.27 4.86
CA SER A 583 4.99 -31.67 6.09
C SER A 583 6.03 -30.57 5.81
N LYS A 584 6.92 -30.77 4.84
CA LYS A 584 7.91 -29.77 4.37
C LYS A 584 7.23 -28.50 3.88
N ALA A 585 6.24 -28.62 3.00
CA ALA A 585 5.46 -27.50 2.48
C ALA A 585 4.73 -26.72 3.59
N LYS A 586 4.18 -27.41 4.59
CA LYS A 586 3.50 -26.79 5.73
C LYS A 586 4.45 -26.02 6.67
N GLN A 587 5.75 -26.37 6.69
CA GLN A 587 6.78 -25.69 7.49
C GLN A 587 7.47 -24.54 6.73
N ASP A 588 7.24 -24.42 5.43
CA ASP A 588 7.89 -23.44 4.55
C ASP A 588 7.22 -22.06 4.65
N ASP A 589 7.58 -21.33 5.71
CA ASP A 589 7.21 -19.92 5.90
C ASP A 589 8.16 -18.97 5.15
N ILE A 590 7.58 -18.10 4.31
CA ILE A 590 8.27 -17.07 3.54
C ILE A 590 8.15 -15.66 4.16
N ASN A 591 7.29 -15.45 5.15
CA ASN A 591 6.97 -14.11 5.68
C ASN A 591 8.22 -13.35 6.16
N THR A 592 9.18 -14.04 6.78
CA THR A 592 10.43 -13.44 7.25
C THR A 592 11.36 -12.96 6.12
N ASP A 593 11.37 -13.64 4.98
CA ASP A 593 12.13 -13.22 3.80
C ASP A 593 11.39 -12.12 3.01
N LEU A 594 10.05 -12.22 2.92
CA LEU A 594 9.20 -11.18 2.35
C LEU A 594 9.37 -9.85 3.08
N LEU A 595 9.34 -9.84 4.42
CA LEU A 595 9.57 -8.62 5.21
C LEU A 595 10.98 -8.06 5.00
N ARG A 596 12.00 -8.90 4.76
CA ARG A 596 13.37 -8.44 4.48
C ARG A 596 13.49 -7.77 3.11
N GLU A 597 12.93 -8.37 2.06
CA GLU A 597 12.89 -7.72 0.74
C GLU A 597 11.93 -6.51 0.72
N THR A 598 10.87 -6.51 1.53
CA THR A 598 10.00 -5.33 1.73
C THR A 598 10.79 -4.16 2.30
N ALA A 599 11.49 -4.36 3.42
CA ALA A 599 12.33 -3.33 4.05
C ALA A 599 13.51 -2.89 3.14
N ARG A 600 13.96 -3.77 2.22
CA ARG A 600 14.90 -3.39 1.16
C ARG A 600 14.23 -2.51 0.09
N LEU A 601 13.05 -2.87 -0.40
CA LEU A 601 12.30 -2.10 -1.39
C LEU A 601 11.88 -0.72 -0.83
N GLU A 602 11.41 -0.65 0.42
CA GLU A 602 11.14 0.60 1.17
C GLU A 602 12.38 1.52 1.22
N ARG A 603 13.60 0.96 1.21
CA ARG A 603 14.88 1.69 1.25
C ARG A 603 15.48 2.01 -0.12
N GLU A 604 15.37 1.10 -1.09
CA GLU A 604 15.98 1.21 -2.42
C GLU A 604 15.09 2.03 -3.38
N TYR A 605 13.76 1.96 -3.20
CA TYR A 605 12.75 2.71 -3.97
C TYR A 605 11.69 3.33 -3.05
N PRO A 606 12.07 4.26 -2.14
CA PRO A 606 11.13 4.94 -1.27
C PRO A 606 10.00 5.58 -2.09
N MET A 607 8.75 5.40 -1.63
CA MET A 607 7.53 5.85 -2.31
C MET A 607 7.25 5.20 -3.69
N GLN A 608 7.93 4.14 -4.11
CA GLN A 608 7.36 3.22 -5.10
C GLN A 608 6.32 2.33 -4.41
N LYS A 609 5.09 2.31 -4.94
CA LYS A 609 4.05 1.37 -4.47
C LYS A 609 4.59 -0.06 -4.58
N ILE A 610 4.67 -0.76 -3.45
CA ILE A 610 5.13 -2.14 -3.42
C ILE A 610 4.06 -3.05 -4.04
N GLU A 611 4.45 -3.85 -5.03
CA GLU A 611 3.55 -4.75 -5.78
C GLU A 611 4.08 -6.18 -5.81
N ALA A 612 3.17 -7.17 -5.88
CA ALA A 612 3.51 -8.59 -5.79
C ALA A 612 4.58 -9.04 -6.83
N VAL A 613 4.62 -8.39 -8.00
CA VAL A 613 5.57 -8.65 -9.09
C VAL A 613 7.03 -8.40 -8.66
N GLN A 614 7.29 -7.51 -7.70
CA GLN A 614 8.65 -7.24 -7.22
C GLN A 614 9.24 -8.41 -6.41
N PHE A 615 8.39 -9.32 -5.91
CA PHE A 615 8.81 -10.50 -5.15
C PHE A 615 9.02 -11.75 -6.03
N GLU A 616 8.83 -11.68 -7.35
CA GLU A 616 8.97 -12.83 -8.27
C GLU A 616 10.35 -13.50 -8.16
N GLY A 617 11.43 -12.72 -8.13
CA GLY A 617 12.79 -13.24 -7.95
C GLY A 617 13.04 -13.90 -6.57
N LEU A 618 12.27 -13.53 -5.54
CA LEU A 618 12.27 -14.22 -4.25
C LEU A 618 11.49 -15.54 -4.34
N PHE A 619 10.32 -15.54 -5.00
CA PHE A 619 9.52 -16.74 -5.21
C PHE A 619 10.30 -17.80 -5.98
N GLU A 620 10.92 -17.46 -7.12
CA GLU A 620 11.76 -18.38 -7.89
C GLU A 620 12.88 -18.96 -7.02
N LYS A 621 13.62 -18.11 -6.31
CA LYS A 621 14.75 -18.52 -5.47
C LYS A 621 14.32 -19.46 -4.33
N ARG A 622 13.15 -19.24 -3.75
CA ARG A 622 12.61 -20.08 -2.65
C ARG A 622 12.02 -21.40 -3.19
N LEU A 623 11.33 -21.40 -4.33
CA LEU A 623 10.72 -22.61 -4.92
C LEU A 623 11.77 -23.66 -5.36
N ARG A 624 13.01 -23.25 -5.67
CA ARG A 624 14.13 -24.19 -5.95
C ARG A 624 14.45 -25.15 -4.79
N LEU A 625 13.94 -24.89 -3.58
CA LEU A 625 13.97 -25.82 -2.45
C LEU A 625 13.30 -27.18 -2.76
N TYR A 626 12.45 -27.25 -3.79
CA TYR A 626 11.73 -28.46 -4.22
C TYR A 626 12.28 -29.09 -5.51
N ASP A 627 13.32 -28.50 -6.14
CA ASP A 627 13.92 -29.03 -7.37
C ASP A 627 14.46 -30.46 -7.18
N SER A 628 15.06 -30.74 -6.01
CA SER A 628 15.52 -32.08 -5.63
C SER A 628 14.38 -33.09 -5.52
N ASP A 629 13.21 -32.64 -5.06
CA ASP A 629 12.05 -33.49 -4.85
C ASP A 629 11.38 -33.82 -6.19
N LYS A 630 11.34 -32.84 -7.10
CA LYS A 630 10.87 -32.99 -8.48
C LYS A 630 11.78 -33.91 -9.29
N ALA A 631 13.10 -33.73 -9.21
CA ALA A 631 14.06 -34.66 -9.82
C ALA A 631 13.92 -36.09 -9.28
N ALA A 632 13.67 -36.23 -7.97
CA ALA A 632 13.42 -37.52 -7.34
C ALA A 632 12.06 -38.17 -7.72
N VAL A 633 11.14 -37.49 -8.43
CA VAL A 633 9.98 -38.16 -9.05
C VAL A 633 10.42 -39.00 -10.24
N GLU A 634 11.23 -38.44 -11.14
CA GLU A 634 11.68 -39.13 -12.36
C GLU A 634 12.57 -40.34 -12.04
N THR A 635 13.50 -40.23 -11.08
CA THR A 635 14.27 -41.41 -10.61
C THR A 635 13.37 -42.52 -10.06
N GLU A 636 12.25 -42.15 -9.42
CA GLU A 636 11.29 -43.11 -8.88
C GLU A 636 10.33 -43.67 -9.96
N ARG A 637 10.15 -42.93 -11.06
CA ARG A 637 9.49 -43.39 -12.29
C ARG A 637 10.35 -44.45 -12.98
N GLU A 638 11.64 -44.17 -13.17
CA GLU A 638 12.61 -45.12 -13.76
C GLU A 638 12.72 -46.42 -12.95
N GLU A 639 12.79 -46.32 -11.62
CA GLU A 639 12.81 -47.48 -10.71
C GLU A 639 11.51 -48.31 -10.81
N GLN A 640 10.34 -47.65 -10.83
CA GLN A 640 9.05 -48.32 -11.03
C GLN A 640 9.00 -49.03 -12.39
N ASP A 641 9.41 -48.36 -13.45
CA ASP A 641 9.43 -48.91 -14.81
C ASP A 641 10.33 -50.15 -14.92
N GLY A 642 11.48 -50.14 -14.24
CA GLY A 642 12.37 -51.30 -14.11
C GLY A 642 11.71 -52.47 -13.37
N LEU A 643 11.07 -52.20 -12.24
CA LEU A 643 10.35 -53.23 -11.47
C LEU A 643 9.15 -53.80 -12.23
N LEU A 644 8.36 -52.98 -12.93
CA LEU A 644 7.23 -53.45 -13.74
C LEU A 644 7.70 -54.30 -14.94
N LYS A 645 8.79 -53.92 -15.62
CA LYS A 645 9.40 -54.76 -16.68
C LYS A 645 9.85 -56.12 -16.13
N ASN A 646 10.44 -56.15 -14.94
CA ASN A 646 10.80 -57.40 -14.25
C ASN A 646 9.56 -58.21 -13.81
N LEU A 647 8.49 -57.55 -13.35
CA LEU A 647 7.22 -58.18 -12.99
C LEU A 647 6.58 -58.87 -14.19
N HIS A 648 6.50 -58.21 -15.35
CA HIS A 648 5.96 -58.83 -16.57
C HIS A 648 6.81 -60.04 -17.02
N ALA A 649 8.14 -59.94 -16.98
CA ALA A 649 9.03 -61.05 -17.34
C ALA A 649 8.91 -62.25 -16.39
N THR A 650 8.96 -62.02 -15.08
CA THR A 650 8.81 -63.07 -14.06
C THR A 650 7.41 -63.69 -14.06
N ASN A 651 6.36 -62.89 -14.25
CA ASN A 651 5.00 -63.40 -14.40
C ASN A 651 4.83 -64.21 -15.69
N GLN A 652 5.44 -63.79 -16.82
CA GLN A 652 5.41 -64.57 -18.06
C GLN A 652 6.14 -65.92 -17.89
N ALA A 653 7.26 -65.96 -17.17
CA ALA A 653 7.95 -67.20 -16.82
C ALA A 653 7.08 -68.13 -15.95
N PHE A 654 6.45 -67.57 -14.91
CA PHE A 654 5.52 -68.26 -14.01
C PHE A 654 4.30 -68.83 -14.75
N VAL A 655 3.63 -68.03 -15.59
CA VAL A 655 2.49 -68.46 -16.43
C VAL A 655 2.92 -69.55 -17.43
N ASN A 656 4.12 -69.45 -18.01
CA ASN A 656 4.66 -70.49 -18.88
C ASN A 656 4.95 -71.79 -18.13
N ALA A 657 5.52 -71.74 -16.93
CA ALA A 657 5.74 -72.91 -16.06
C ALA A 657 4.43 -73.58 -15.61
N ARG A 658 3.31 -72.83 -15.58
CA ARG A 658 1.98 -73.27 -15.18
C ARG A 658 1.10 -73.78 -16.34
N ARG A 659 1.57 -73.78 -17.59
CA ARG A 659 0.81 -74.22 -18.78
C ARG A 659 0.36 -75.69 -18.69
N GLY A 660 -0.85 -75.90 -18.16
CA GLY A 660 -1.50 -77.21 -18.00
C GLY A 660 -2.33 -77.34 -16.72
N GLU A 661 -2.05 -76.55 -15.67
CA GLU A 661 -2.69 -76.73 -14.35
C GLU A 661 -3.97 -75.87 -14.17
N ASN A 662 -5.05 -76.29 -14.82
CA ASN A 662 -6.37 -75.63 -14.74
C ASN A 662 -7.07 -75.77 -13.36
N SER A 663 -6.61 -76.65 -12.47
CA SER A 663 -7.24 -76.98 -11.17
C SER A 663 -7.20 -75.85 -10.11
N THR A 664 -6.49 -74.77 -10.41
CA THR A 664 -6.29 -73.62 -9.51
C THR A 664 -6.98 -72.35 -10.00
N LYS A 665 -7.50 -72.31 -11.24
CA LYS A 665 -8.00 -71.07 -11.84
C LYS A 665 -9.22 -70.48 -11.09
N THR A 666 -10.21 -71.29 -10.75
CA THR A 666 -11.37 -70.82 -9.98
C THR A 666 -11.04 -70.38 -8.55
N ARG A 667 -9.89 -70.80 -8.01
CA ARG A 667 -9.35 -70.33 -6.73
C ARG A 667 -8.64 -68.99 -6.90
N GLU A 668 -7.83 -68.83 -7.94
CA GLU A 668 -7.23 -67.56 -8.35
C GLU A 668 -8.29 -66.49 -8.62
N ASP A 669 -9.29 -66.79 -9.45
CA ASP A 669 -10.37 -65.85 -9.81
C ASP A 669 -11.13 -65.37 -8.54
N ALA A 670 -11.37 -66.28 -7.58
CA ALA A 670 -12.02 -65.96 -6.30
C ALA A 670 -11.12 -65.11 -5.38
N LEU A 671 -9.83 -65.44 -5.26
CA LEU A 671 -8.86 -64.68 -4.46
C LEU A 671 -8.65 -63.27 -5.02
N GLN A 672 -8.43 -63.13 -6.33
CA GLN A 672 -8.28 -61.82 -6.96
C GLN A 672 -9.55 -60.97 -6.86
N SER A 673 -10.74 -61.58 -6.91
CA SER A 673 -12.00 -60.86 -6.67
C SER A 673 -12.09 -60.27 -5.26
N LEU A 674 -11.60 -61.00 -4.24
CA LEU A 674 -11.57 -60.52 -2.86
C LEU A 674 -10.50 -59.44 -2.63
N GLU A 675 -9.30 -59.61 -3.17
CA GLU A 675 -8.25 -58.59 -3.10
C GLU A 675 -8.69 -57.30 -3.82
N ASN A 676 -9.24 -57.40 -5.02
CA ASN A 676 -9.80 -56.26 -5.74
C ASN A 676 -10.91 -55.55 -4.93
N ALA A 677 -11.75 -56.30 -4.21
CA ALA A 677 -12.75 -55.72 -3.32
C ALA A 677 -12.14 -55.01 -2.10
N PHE A 678 -11.03 -55.49 -1.53
CA PHE A 678 -10.26 -54.78 -0.49
C PHE A 678 -9.67 -53.47 -1.01
N TYR A 679 -9.07 -53.46 -2.21
CA TYR A 679 -8.62 -52.20 -2.83
C TYR A 679 -9.79 -51.23 -3.10
N LYS A 680 -10.97 -51.73 -3.51
CA LYS A 680 -12.18 -50.88 -3.62
C LYS A 680 -12.71 -50.39 -2.27
N TYR A 681 -12.58 -51.15 -1.19
CA TYR A 681 -12.88 -50.70 0.18
C TYR A 681 -12.03 -49.48 0.55
N LYS A 682 -10.72 -49.54 0.30
CA LYS A 682 -9.76 -48.44 0.52
C LYS A 682 -10.09 -47.22 -0.34
N GLU A 683 -10.38 -47.42 -1.62
CA GLU A 683 -10.78 -46.35 -2.55
C GLU A 683 -12.05 -45.63 -2.04
N ILE A 684 -13.08 -46.38 -1.66
CA ILE A 684 -14.34 -45.82 -1.14
C ILE A 684 -14.13 -45.07 0.18
N ILE A 685 -13.29 -45.57 1.10
CA ILE A 685 -12.93 -44.83 2.33
C ILE A 685 -12.23 -43.51 2.01
N SER A 686 -11.26 -43.52 1.08
CA SER A 686 -10.54 -42.30 0.69
C SER A 686 -11.49 -41.26 0.10
N ASN A 687 -12.36 -41.69 -0.82
CA ASN A 687 -13.35 -40.84 -1.46
C ASN A 687 -14.39 -40.29 -0.44
N LEU A 688 -14.85 -41.10 0.52
CA LEU A 688 -15.75 -40.64 1.59
C LEU A 688 -15.07 -39.66 2.56
N HIS A 689 -13.79 -39.85 2.85
CA HIS A 689 -13.02 -38.90 3.66
C HIS A 689 -12.82 -37.57 2.92
N ALA A 690 -12.55 -37.62 1.61
CA ALA A 690 -12.47 -36.44 0.76
C ALA A 690 -13.82 -35.70 0.67
N ALA A 691 -14.94 -36.41 0.44
CA ALA A 691 -16.28 -35.84 0.43
C ALA A 691 -16.66 -35.21 1.78
N ARG A 692 -16.38 -35.89 2.91
CA ARG A 692 -16.57 -35.34 4.25
C ARG A 692 -15.76 -34.06 4.47
N LYS A 693 -14.49 -34.03 4.04
CA LYS A 693 -13.67 -32.81 4.12
C LYS A 693 -14.28 -31.69 3.28
N PHE A 694 -14.62 -31.98 2.02
CA PHE A 694 -15.24 -31.02 1.09
C PHE A 694 -16.48 -30.36 1.70
N TYR A 695 -17.43 -31.12 2.25
CA TYR A 695 -18.62 -30.53 2.89
C TYR A 695 -18.26 -29.72 4.15
N ASN A 696 -17.30 -30.15 4.98
CA ASN A 696 -16.83 -29.35 6.11
C ASN A 696 -16.12 -28.04 5.71
N ASP A 697 -15.57 -27.95 4.50
CA ASP A 697 -15.00 -26.72 3.95
C ASP A 697 -16.09 -25.86 3.25
N LEU A 698 -17.03 -26.49 2.54
CA LEU A 698 -18.20 -25.83 1.92
C LEU A 698 -19.10 -25.18 2.98
N ALA A 699 -19.33 -25.84 4.12
CA ALA A 699 -20.05 -25.30 5.28
C ALA A 699 -19.56 -23.90 5.68
N LYS A 700 -18.25 -23.65 5.60
CA LYS A 700 -17.62 -22.36 5.95
C LYS A 700 -17.92 -21.29 4.91
N ILE A 701 -17.88 -21.65 3.63
CA ILE A 701 -18.20 -20.77 2.49
C ILE A 701 -19.68 -20.37 2.56
N VAL A 702 -20.55 -21.36 2.72
CA VAL A 702 -22.01 -21.18 2.79
C VAL A 702 -22.45 -20.38 4.01
N THR A 703 -21.82 -20.61 5.19
CA THR A 703 -22.09 -19.82 6.40
C THR A 703 -21.73 -18.35 6.19
N ARG A 704 -20.57 -18.05 5.58
CA ARG A 704 -20.17 -16.68 5.23
C ARG A 704 -21.16 -16.05 4.24
N PHE A 705 -21.50 -16.76 3.16
CA PHE A 705 -22.48 -16.30 2.18
C PHE A 705 -23.82 -15.91 2.83
N ARG A 706 -24.37 -16.73 3.74
CA ARG A 706 -25.56 -16.38 4.52
C ARG A 706 -25.36 -15.10 5.34
N ASP A 707 -24.24 -15.00 6.06
CA ASP A 707 -23.98 -13.85 6.93
C ASP A 707 -23.77 -12.55 6.12
N ASP A 708 -23.15 -12.62 4.96
CA ASP A 708 -23.05 -11.51 4.00
C ASP A 708 -24.42 -11.11 3.44
N CYS A 709 -25.26 -12.09 3.05
CA CYS A 709 -26.65 -11.83 2.63
C CYS A 709 -27.50 -11.19 3.74
N LYS A 710 -27.30 -11.62 4.99
CA LYS A 710 -27.97 -11.10 6.18
C LYS A 710 -27.52 -9.67 6.50
N ASN A 711 -26.22 -9.39 6.41
CA ASN A 711 -25.66 -8.06 6.58
C ASN A 711 -26.16 -7.10 5.49
N PHE A 712 -26.19 -7.55 4.23
CA PHE A 712 -26.77 -6.80 3.12
C PHE A 712 -28.26 -6.50 3.36
N ALA A 713 -29.09 -7.51 3.66
CA ALA A 713 -30.51 -7.31 3.92
C ALA A 713 -30.76 -6.36 5.13
N TYR A 714 -29.90 -6.38 6.14
CA TYR A 714 -29.96 -5.43 7.26
C TYR A 714 -29.62 -4.00 6.82
N GLN A 715 -28.51 -3.80 6.09
CA GLN A 715 -28.14 -2.50 5.54
C GLN A 715 -29.25 -1.93 4.63
N ARG A 716 -29.82 -2.77 3.78
CA ARG A 716 -30.93 -2.41 2.89
C ARG A 716 -32.21 -2.04 3.62
N ARG A 717 -32.49 -2.64 4.78
CA ARG A 717 -33.59 -2.20 5.67
C ARG A 717 -33.31 -0.85 6.34
N MET A 718 -32.05 -0.58 6.70
CA MET A 718 -31.66 0.73 7.24
C MET A 718 -31.80 1.84 6.19
N GLU A 719 -31.23 1.64 4.98
CA GLU A 719 -31.44 2.54 3.82
C GLU A 719 -32.93 2.79 3.53
N ALA A 720 -33.74 1.72 3.55
CA ALA A 720 -35.16 1.83 3.30
C ALA A 720 -35.87 2.68 4.38
N SER A 721 -35.52 2.50 5.65
CA SER A 721 -36.04 3.28 6.78
C SER A 721 -35.62 4.75 6.73
N GLU A 722 -34.40 5.03 6.27
CA GLU A 722 -33.89 6.39 6.06
C GLU A 722 -34.64 7.11 4.93
N VAL A 723 -34.79 6.46 3.77
CA VAL A 723 -35.55 7.01 2.64
C VAL A 723 -37.05 7.14 2.96
N GLU A 724 -37.66 6.20 3.71
CA GLU A 724 -39.03 6.40 4.21
C GLU A 724 -39.13 7.58 5.20
N GLY A 725 -38.11 7.79 6.03
CA GLY A 725 -38.00 8.92 6.95
C GLY A 725 -37.91 10.27 6.22
N ASP A 726 -37.04 10.38 5.21
CA ASP A 726 -36.91 11.58 4.38
C ASP A 726 -38.18 11.85 3.57
N LEU A 727 -38.84 10.81 3.05
CA LEU A 727 -40.14 10.96 2.39
C LEU A 727 -41.23 11.43 3.36
N ALA A 728 -41.23 10.95 4.61
CA ALA A 728 -42.13 11.44 5.66
C ALA A 728 -41.84 12.89 6.06
N ASN A 729 -40.57 13.29 6.15
CA ASN A 729 -40.13 14.66 6.43
C ASN A 729 -40.45 15.62 5.29
N ALA A 730 -40.29 15.21 4.03
CA ALA A 730 -40.69 15.99 2.86
C ALA A 730 -42.22 16.17 2.81
N MET A 731 -42.98 15.10 3.09
CA MET A 731 -44.46 15.15 3.16
C MET A 731 -44.95 16.05 4.30
N SER A 732 -44.32 16.01 5.48
CA SER A 732 -44.69 16.87 6.61
C SER A 732 -44.29 18.33 6.37
N GLY A 733 -43.15 18.58 5.73
CA GLY A 733 -42.72 19.92 5.28
C GLY A 733 -43.68 20.55 4.27
N ILE A 734 -44.16 19.78 3.29
CA ILE A 734 -45.20 20.22 2.34
C ILE A 734 -46.50 20.55 3.07
N ASN A 735 -46.92 19.72 4.02
CA ASN A 735 -48.14 19.94 4.79
C ASN A 735 -48.02 21.19 5.70
N LEU A 736 -46.84 21.44 6.27
CA LEU A 736 -46.53 22.65 7.03
C LEU A 736 -46.48 23.91 6.15
N GLN A 737 -45.98 23.81 4.91
CA GLN A 737 -46.06 24.90 3.93
C GLN A 737 -47.51 25.19 3.50
N GLN A 738 -48.37 24.17 3.32
CA GLN A 738 -49.80 24.39 3.10
C GLN A 738 -50.47 25.05 4.31
N ALA A 739 -50.16 24.63 5.54
CA ALA A 739 -50.67 25.26 6.75
C ALA A 739 -50.21 26.74 6.89
N ALA A 740 -48.94 27.04 6.58
CA ALA A 740 -48.39 28.39 6.60
C ALA A 740 -49.03 29.28 5.51
N ASN A 741 -49.29 28.73 4.31
CA ASN A 741 -50.00 29.46 3.25
C ASN A 741 -51.45 29.76 3.65
N LEU A 742 -52.19 28.77 4.18
CA LEU A 742 -53.55 28.97 4.71
C LEU A 742 -53.60 29.97 5.88
N GLN A 743 -52.53 30.06 6.68
CA GLN A 743 -52.41 31.06 7.74
C GLN A 743 -52.08 32.45 7.20
N ASN A 744 -51.26 32.55 6.14
CA ASN A 744 -51.01 33.81 5.42
C ASN A 744 -52.25 34.31 4.68
N GLU A 745 -53.07 33.43 4.10
CA GLU A 745 -54.37 33.80 3.50
C GLU A 745 -55.31 34.41 4.55
N ARG A 746 -55.44 33.79 5.74
CA ARG A 746 -56.23 34.37 6.85
C ARG A 746 -55.67 35.71 7.35
N LEU A 747 -54.35 35.88 7.35
CA LEU A 747 -53.72 37.15 7.71
C LEU A 747 -53.93 38.24 6.63
N ALA A 748 -54.06 37.85 5.36
CA ALA A 748 -54.42 38.76 4.27
C ALA A 748 -55.90 39.18 4.34
N GLU A 749 -56.82 38.24 4.59
CA GLU A 749 -58.24 38.56 4.84
C GLU A 749 -58.42 39.51 6.03
N ALA A 750 -57.62 39.34 7.10
CA ALA A 750 -57.64 40.21 8.28
C ALA A 750 -57.14 41.66 8.04
N GLN A 751 -56.58 41.98 6.87
CA GLN A 751 -56.08 43.31 6.51
C GLN A 751 -56.92 44.05 5.46
N ALA A 752 -58.05 43.48 5.02
CA ALA A 752 -58.96 44.14 4.09
C ALA A 752 -59.78 45.27 4.76
N PRO A 753 -59.73 46.54 4.29
CA PRO A 753 -60.49 47.64 4.88
C PRO A 753 -62.00 47.51 4.62
N SER A 754 -62.81 47.70 5.66
CA SER A 754 -64.27 47.62 5.58
C SER A 754 -64.89 48.84 4.88
N TYR A 755 -65.60 48.61 3.78
CA TYR A 755 -66.41 49.63 3.08
C TYR A 755 -67.91 49.28 3.09
N ARG A 756 -68.74 50.33 2.96
CA ARG A 756 -70.17 50.31 3.31
C ARG A 756 -71.09 49.60 2.30
N GLN A 757 -72.22 49.15 2.84
CA GLN A 757 -73.32 48.46 2.17
C GLN A 757 -73.96 49.25 1.02
N ARG A 758 -74.63 48.52 0.11
CA ARG A 758 -75.80 48.99 -0.67
C ARG A 758 -77.02 48.10 -0.40
N PRO A 759 -78.25 48.62 -0.54
CA PRO A 759 -79.50 47.90 -0.25
C PRO A 759 -79.86 46.85 -1.33
N PRO A 760 -80.82 45.93 -1.07
CA PRO A 760 -80.96 44.68 -1.82
C PRO A 760 -81.92 44.76 -3.02
N THR A 761 -81.75 43.81 -3.94
CA THR A 761 -82.73 43.37 -4.95
C THR A 761 -82.68 41.84 -5.07
N GLU A 762 -83.84 41.19 -5.08
CA GLU A 762 -83.97 39.74 -5.20
C GLU A 762 -83.70 39.24 -6.62
N ASN A 763 -83.07 38.07 -6.79
CA ASN A 763 -83.82 36.82 -7.05
C ASN A 763 -82.96 35.57 -7.35
N GLN A 764 -83.42 34.47 -6.74
CA GLN A 764 -83.49 33.09 -7.28
C GLN A 764 -82.22 32.24 -7.54
N ILE A 765 -82.43 30.93 -7.33
CA ILE A 765 -81.53 29.80 -7.54
C ILE A 765 -81.90 29.16 -8.90
N PRO A 766 -80.92 28.66 -9.66
CA PRO A 766 -81.09 27.31 -10.19
C PRO A 766 -79.82 26.44 -10.10
N ALA A 767 -80.03 25.13 -9.98
CA ALA A 767 -79.06 24.09 -10.29
C ALA A 767 -79.45 23.43 -11.66
N PRO A 768 -78.86 22.29 -12.08
CA PRO A 768 -77.52 22.19 -12.67
C PRO A 768 -77.54 21.56 -14.10
N GLN A 769 -76.35 21.25 -14.65
CA GLN A 769 -76.10 20.44 -15.88
C GLN A 769 -76.33 21.15 -17.25
N PRO A 770 -75.93 20.54 -18.39
CA PRO A 770 -74.58 20.00 -18.72
C PRO A 770 -74.08 20.42 -20.13
N THR A 771 -72.79 20.25 -20.44
CA THR A 771 -72.30 20.24 -21.84
C THR A 771 -71.09 19.30 -22.03
N ARG A 772 -70.81 18.90 -23.28
CA ARG A 772 -70.11 17.66 -23.65
C ARG A 772 -68.69 17.90 -24.22
N THR A 773 -67.83 16.91 -24.00
CA THR A 773 -66.50 16.64 -24.59
C THR A 773 -66.13 17.28 -25.94
N THR A 774 -64.88 17.74 -26.04
CA THR A 774 -64.05 17.67 -27.26
C THR A 774 -62.72 16.99 -26.95
N LEU A 775 -62.39 15.92 -27.69
CA LEU A 775 -61.11 15.20 -27.61
C LEU A 775 -60.22 15.61 -28.78
N ILE A 776 -58.89 15.66 -28.57
CA ILE A 776 -57.87 15.31 -29.58
C ILE A 776 -56.55 14.98 -28.85
N PRO A 777 -55.69 14.06 -29.36
CA PRO A 777 -54.76 13.32 -28.52
C PRO A 777 -53.25 13.55 -28.79
N THR A 778 -52.42 12.89 -27.99
CA THR A 778 -50.95 12.82 -28.09
C THR A 778 -50.46 11.93 -29.26
N PRO A 779 -49.38 12.33 -29.96
CA PRO A 779 -48.52 11.42 -30.71
C PRO A 779 -47.17 11.18 -29.98
N GLY A 780 -46.54 10.01 -30.11
CA GLY A 780 -47.00 8.80 -30.82
C GLY A 780 -46.04 7.62 -30.69
N VAL A 781 -46.49 6.46 -31.18
CA VAL A 781 -45.69 5.23 -31.32
C VAL A 781 -45.64 4.85 -32.81
N TRP A 782 -44.56 4.18 -33.21
CA TRP A 782 -44.18 3.95 -34.61
C TRP A 782 -44.97 2.81 -35.29
N THR A 783 -45.24 2.91 -36.59
CA THR A 783 -45.76 1.82 -37.45
C THR A 783 -45.13 1.86 -38.85
N PRO A 784 -45.07 0.74 -39.60
CA PRO A 784 -43.93 0.49 -40.48
C PRO A 784 -44.24 0.40 -41.99
N GLU A 785 -44.77 1.44 -42.61
CA GLU A 785 -44.84 1.55 -44.09
C GLU A 785 -44.44 2.93 -44.62
N MET A 786 -43.89 2.94 -45.83
CA MET A 786 -43.45 4.08 -46.67
C MET A 786 -42.07 4.73 -46.34
N PRO A 787 -41.38 5.33 -47.34
CA PRO A 787 -39.91 5.26 -47.41
C PRO A 787 -39.15 6.56 -47.10
N ILE A 788 -37.87 6.40 -46.73
CA ILE A 788 -36.93 7.49 -46.45
C ILE A 788 -36.33 8.06 -47.76
N ARG A 789 -36.27 9.40 -47.86
CA ARG A 789 -35.38 10.13 -48.79
C ARG A 789 -34.65 11.26 -48.04
N PHE A 790 -33.35 11.38 -48.25
CA PHE A 790 -32.50 12.42 -47.68
C PHE A 790 -32.33 13.62 -48.63
N GLY A 791 -32.03 14.80 -48.07
CA GLY A 791 -31.64 16.00 -48.81
C GLY A 791 -30.72 16.92 -48.00
N GLN A 792 -29.55 17.23 -48.55
CA GLN A 792 -28.62 18.29 -48.11
C GLN A 792 -28.97 19.61 -48.87
N ASN A 793 -28.28 20.76 -48.88
CA ASN A 793 -27.01 21.30 -48.35
C ASN A 793 -27.11 22.87 -48.42
N SER A 794 -26.15 23.79 -48.16
CA SER A 794 -24.75 23.80 -47.66
C SER A 794 -24.34 25.26 -47.34
N SER A 795 -23.62 25.53 -46.24
CA SER A 795 -22.75 26.72 -46.10
C SER A 795 -21.65 26.46 -45.05
N THR A 796 -20.48 25.93 -45.42
CA THR A 796 -19.18 26.65 -45.67
C THR A 796 -18.55 27.29 -44.43
N SER A 797 -17.25 27.15 -44.12
CA SER A 797 -16.05 26.58 -44.80
C SER A 797 -15.44 25.40 -44.00
N GLY A 798 -14.52 24.53 -44.45
CA GLY A 798 -13.45 24.56 -45.47
C GLY A 798 -12.07 24.41 -44.77
N ASN A 799 -11.09 23.62 -45.22
CA ASN A 799 -10.90 22.89 -46.49
C ASN A 799 -10.14 21.55 -46.30
N THR A 800 -10.15 20.69 -47.33
CA THR A 800 -9.89 19.22 -47.32
C THR A 800 -8.43 18.74 -47.24
N LYS A 801 -8.26 17.47 -46.82
CA LYS A 801 -7.69 16.40 -47.69
C LYS A 801 -8.11 14.99 -47.23
N ASP A 802 -8.46 14.14 -48.19
CA ASP A 802 -9.03 12.80 -47.96
C ASP A 802 -7.99 11.69 -47.78
N GLY A 803 -8.43 10.60 -47.12
CA GLY A 803 -7.73 9.31 -47.05
C GLY A 803 -8.74 8.17 -46.96
N ARG A 804 -9.21 7.65 -48.10
CA ARG A 804 -10.18 6.55 -48.17
C ARG A 804 -9.48 5.23 -48.51
N TRP A 805 -9.82 4.17 -47.80
CA TRP A 805 -9.19 2.85 -47.91
C TRP A 805 -9.66 2.07 -49.14
N ASP A 806 -8.74 1.30 -49.75
CA ASP A 806 -8.94 0.50 -50.97
C ASP A 806 -8.83 -1.01 -50.65
N PRO A 807 -9.83 -1.85 -50.97
CA PRO A 807 -9.78 -3.30 -50.73
C PRO A 807 -8.73 -4.08 -51.53
N ALA A 808 -8.03 -3.47 -52.50
CA ALA A 808 -7.16 -4.19 -53.44
C ALA A 808 -5.80 -4.68 -52.87
N GLN A 809 -5.44 -4.38 -51.62
CA GLN A 809 -4.13 -4.73 -51.05
C GLN A 809 -4.22 -5.77 -49.93
N GLY A 810 -3.68 -6.97 -50.21
CA GLY A 810 -3.73 -8.12 -49.32
C GLY A 810 -2.72 -8.09 -48.16
N VAL A 811 -3.05 -8.83 -47.10
CA VAL A 811 -2.29 -8.91 -45.84
C VAL A 811 -0.89 -9.51 -46.03
N LYS A 812 0.11 -8.94 -45.34
CA LYS A 812 1.32 -9.64 -44.91
C LYS A 812 1.59 -9.37 -43.43
N PHE A 813 2.01 -10.40 -42.71
CA PHE A 813 2.43 -10.33 -41.32
C PHE A 813 3.93 -10.02 -41.22
N SER A 814 4.31 -9.30 -40.16
CA SER A 814 5.63 -9.24 -39.55
C SER A 814 5.48 -8.82 -38.10
#